data_AF-A0A2T5BDU3-F1
#
_entry.id   AF-A0A2T5BDU3-F1
#
_cell.length_a   1.000
_cell.length_b   1.000
_cell.length_c   1.000
_cell.angle_alpha   90.00
_cell.angle_beta   90.00
_cell.angle_gamma   90.00
#
_symmetry.space_group_name_H-M   'P 1'
#
loop_
_entity.id
_entity.type
_entity.pdbx_description
1 polymer ?
#
loop_
_entity_poly.entity_id
_entity_poly.type
_entity_poly.pdbx_seq_one_letter_code
_entity_poly.pdbx_strand_id
1 'polypeptide(L)'
;MSMPDLQRPLPRLIFFRSLRTGMPEFLKTHVIEQSRCLGQFFEVIELPPAGDYDEICDRIQPDVVLFESGVDSGERQLRNVSAHPQISKLGFLHADAFDSARATFIADMAEWGVETFFTHSVAMGEYTPEIADRLYTWPNFIDPAIFRDYGLEKNIPILITGSQIGFYPWRNAISRTVSARYPTMICPHNGWKVQSGAPQTPFGENYARLLSAARFVPTCGSVTRDLVRKHLEIPATGACLVAERTAALENIGFRDMENCVFATPEDIADKLDALFADEEKRNDIAKAGHDLVHARHTMAERRQIREWFDLRGQLKAGETIVQESPTGGFRIVSGLARQSSYQVVGRGLDRMLLRKGWEAIAASTLDAAEESFLRCLNFAFIPEALVGLAYCQLMQGRTEDARQSLKKWLDLTFAYHKCKDPDPVAWAMWIRIALCSGDVDSATERALQFPHLVHQELDRIRAVLKLDVTQLSSGGTWRASIAPLPASDEHEWLQQLNRMLRACGQDALAAAVQAGDDLSKMGPAARPSTRIAAIKRAARATSSIVVDRAKARLRGLKKRLTENDWTLHVGRVTSGEPALRGVILEPSLLNLGQRSFRQSLRNSPWSPKLIQVRAKEVTGKESGFAFRPGDLVYVTARAALLIDPDRLADFAGLVFVDGSNSRGGQKLTEALMASGEFALVLHDCVGRTGYATLRRLTRQVAWQEGMLGDNVKHVATC
;
A
#
# COMPACT_ATOMS: atom_id res chain seq x y z
N MET A 1 50.99 33.06 2.30
CA MET A 1 49.76 33.53 2.96
C MET A 1 48.63 33.40 1.96
N SER A 2 47.90 32.29 2.01
CA SER A 2 46.63 32.10 1.30
C SER A 2 45.58 33.00 1.95
N MET A 3 44.84 33.76 1.15
CA MET A 3 43.69 34.50 1.66
C MET A 3 42.69 33.53 2.31
N PRO A 4 42.03 33.89 3.42
CA PRO A 4 40.95 33.09 3.97
C PRO A 4 39.84 33.01 2.92
N ASP A 5 39.37 31.80 2.62
CA ASP A 5 38.12 31.56 1.91
C ASP A 5 37.03 32.36 2.64
N LEU A 6 36.60 33.47 2.05
CA LEU A 6 35.36 34.13 2.41
C LEU A 6 34.27 33.08 2.16
N GLN A 7 33.80 32.42 3.23
CA GLN A 7 32.70 31.46 3.18
C GLN A 7 31.55 32.10 2.41
N ARG A 8 31.34 31.67 1.17
CA ARG A 8 30.18 32.10 0.39
C ARG A 8 28.93 31.78 1.21
N PRO A 9 27.96 32.70 1.30
CA PRO A 9 26.72 32.42 2.01
C PRO A 9 26.04 31.18 1.40
N LEU A 10 25.39 30.39 2.24
CA LEU A 10 24.62 29.24 1.78
C LEU A 10 23.45 29.73 0.91
N PRO A 11 23.10 29.02 -0.18
CA PRO A 11 21.92 29.37 -0.97
C PRO A 11 20.65 29.30 -0.13
N ARG A 12 19.70 30.19 -0.40
CA ARG A 12 18.40 30.26 0.26
C ARG A 12 17.45 29.25 -0.35
N LEU A 13 16.98 28.31 0.46
CA LEU A 13 16.01 27.28 0.08
C LEU A 13 14.69 27.56 0.79
N ILE A 14 13.63 27.86 0.03
CA ILE A 14 12.27 27.77 0.59
C ILE A 14 11.83 26.32 0.53
N PHE A 15 11.40 25.79 1.67
CA PHE A 15 10.82 24.45 1.76
C PHE A 15 9.32 24.56 2.05
N PHE A 16 8.51 24.39 1.02
CA PHE A 16 7.06 24.34 1.15
C PHE A 16 6.62 22.98 1.70
N ARG A 17 6.12 22.96 2.93
CA ARG A 17 5.73 21.74 3.65
C ARG A 17 4.53 22.02 4.56
N SER A 18 3.54 21.14 4.54
CA SER A 18 2.46 21.12 5.53
C SER A 18 2.31 19.72 6.09
N LEU A 19 2.49 19.59 7.40
CA LEU A 19 2.24 18.35 8.12
C LEU A 19 0.79 18.28 8.56
N ARG A 20 0.20 17.08 8.51
CA ARG A 20 -1.12 16.84 9.10
C ARG A 20 -1.12 17.07 10.61
N THR A 21 -2.22 17.65 11.10
CA THR A 21 -2.50 17.79 12.53
C THR A 21 -2.58 16.41 13.21
N GLY A 22 -1.97 16.27 14.39
CA GLY A 22 -2.04 15.02 15.17
C GLY A 22 -1.05 13.94 14.74
N MET A 23 -0.04 14.29 13.94
CA MET A 23 1.07 13.40 13.59
C MET A 23 1.79 12.87 14.86
N PRO A 24 2.11 11.56 14.93
CA PRO A 24 2.91 10.98 16.01
C PRO A 24 4.27 11.68 16.19
N GLU A 25 4.74 11.77 17.44
CA GLU A 25 5.97 12.52 17.78
C GLU A 25 7.23 12.00 17.08
N PHE A 26 7.33 10.67 16.90
CA PHE A 26 8.45 10.08 16.19
C PHE A 26 8.49 10.46 14.71
N LEU A 27 7.32 10.64 14.06
CA LEU A 27 7.26 11.14 12.68
C LEU A 27 7.65 12.62 12.61
N LYS A 28 7.23 13.44 13.58
CA LYS A 28 7.70 14.83 13.66
C LYS A 28 9.22 14.92 13.79
N THR A 29 9.82 14.01 14.56
CA THR A 29 11.28 13.92 14.70
C THR A 29 11.94 13.71 13.33
N HIS A 30 11.43 12.78 12.52
CA HIS A 30 11.95 12.53 11.17
C HIS A 30 11.87 13.77 10.27
N VAL A 31 10.75 14.49 10.34
CA VAL A 31 10.54 15.73 9.57
C VAL A 31 11.55 16.81 9.96
N ILE A 32 11.77 16.98 11.27
CA ILE A 32 12.76 17.94 11.80
C ILE A 32 14.17 17.58 11.34
N GLU A 33 14.53 16.29 11.32
CA GLU A 33 15.84 15.84 10.84
C GLU A 33 16.06 16.09 9.35
N GLN A 34 15.02 15.96 8.52
CA GLN A 34 15.08 16.35 7.10
C GLN A 34 15.45 17.83 6.94
N SER A 35 14.84 18.70 7.74
CA SER A 35 15.14 20.13 7.73
C SER A 35 16.55 20.45 8.24
N ARG A 36 16.99 19.79 9.32
CA ARG A 36 18.37 19.92 9.82
C ARG A 36 19.40 19.46 8.80
N CYS A 37 19.12 18.37 8.09
CA CYS A 37 19.97 17.85 7.02
C CYS A 37 20.11 18.87 5.88
N LEU A 38 18.99 19.42 5.39
CA LEU A 38 19.02 20.50 4.39
C LEU A 38 19.76 21.74 4.90
N GLY A 39 19.61 22.08 6.18
CA GLY A 39 20.29 23.20 6.84
C GLY A 39 21.81 23.11 6.86
N GLN A 40 22.40 21.95 6.56
CA GLN A 40 23.85 21.83 6.38
C GLN A 40 24.34 22.40 5.04
N PHE A 41 23.45 22.54 4.07
CA PHE A 41 23.79 22.89 2.68
C PHE A 41 23.07 24.16 2.18
N PHE A 42 22.04 24.61 2.89
CA PHE A 42 21.17 25.72 2.54
C PHE A 42 20.77 26.56 3.77
N GLU A 43 20.45 27.84 3.56
CA GLU A 43 19.61 28.62 4.49
C GLU A 43 18.15 28.19 4.27
N VAL A 44 17.64 27.29 5.12
CA VAL A 44 16.30 26.69 4.95
C VAL A 44 15.23 27.56 5.58
N ILE A 45 14.22 27.93 4.78
CA ILE A 45 13.04 28.68 5.21
C ILE A 45 11.80 27.81 4.96
N GLU A 46 11.28 27.20 6.02
CA GLU A 46 10.07 26.38 5.93
C GLU A 46 8.80 27.24 5.94
N LEU A 47 7.91 27.00 4.98
CA LEU A 47 6.63 27.67 4.84
C LEU A 47 5.51 26.67 4.56
N PRO A 48 4.28 26.91 5.02
CA PRO A 48 3.14 26.13 4.53
C PRO A 48 2.95 26.37 3.02
N PRO A 49 2.47 25.38 2.25
CA PRO A 49 2.16 25.55 0.84
C PRO A 49 0.80 26.27 0.70
N ALA A 50 0.75 27.51 1.20
CA ALA A 50 -0.42 28.37 1.16
C ALA A 50 0.00 29.83 0.93
N GLY A 51 -0.78 30.55 0.13
CA GLY A 51 -0.57 31.98 -0.15
C GLY A 51 -0.22 32.27 -1.60
N ASP A 52 0.48 33.38 -1.81
CA ASP A 52 0.89 33.86 -3.14
C ASP A 52 2.38 33.61 -3.36
N TYR A 53 2.73 32.75 -4.33
CA TYR A 53 4.11 32.37 -4.58
C TYR A 53 4.96 33.56 -5.05
N ASP A 54 4.38 34.48 -5.82
CA ASP A 54 5.05 35.68 -6.35
C ASP A 54 5.50 36.59 -5.20
N GLU A 55 4.56 36.98 -4.32
CA GLU A 55 4.84 37.81 -3.15
C GLU A 55 5.86 37.16 -2.19
N ILE A 56 5.78 35.84 -2.02
CA ILE A 56 6.73 35.09 -1.18
C ILE A 56 8.14 35.16 -1.78
N CYS A 57 8.27 34.96 -3.10
CA CYS A 57 9.55 35.01 -3.79
C CYS A 57 10.15 36.41 -3.83
N ASP A 58 9.34 37.44 -4.07
CA ASP A 58 9.78 38.85 -4.01
C ASP A 58 10.34 39.21 -2.64
N ARG A 59 9.67 38.77 -1.57
CA ARG A 59 10.07 39.07 -0.19
C ARG A 59 11.32 38.29 0.24
N ILE A 60 11.39 37.00 -0.08
CA ILE A 60 12.42 36.10 0.46
C ILE A 60 13.64 36.02 -0.46
N GLN A 61 13.45 36.23 -1.77
CA GLN A 61 14.46 36.09 -2.81
C GLN A 61 15.20 34.74 -2.72
N PRO A 62 14.49 33.60 -2.88
CA PRO A 62 15.11 32.29 -2.78
C PRO A 62 15.92 31.94 -4.02
N ASP A 63 16.99 31.16 -3.83
CA ASP A 63 17.78 30.60 -4.92
C ASP A 63 17.13 29.32 -5.49
N VAL A 64 16.47 28.55 -4.61
CA VAL A 64 15.81 27.29 -4.94
C VAL A 64 14.56 27.10 -4.06
N VAL A 65 13.56 26.42 -4.61
CA VAL A 65 12.34 26.06 -3.89
C VAL A 65 12.14 24.55 -3.94
N LEU A 66 11.83 23.97 -2.78
CA LEU A 66 11.47 22.56 -2.61
C LEU A 66 10.00 22.47 -2.18
N PHE A 67 9.20 21.72 -2.94
CA PHE A 67 7.78 21.49 -2.68
C PHE A 67 7.57 20.06 -2.17
N GLU A 68 7.10 19.89 -0.94
CA GLU A 68 6.71 18.59 -0.42
C GLU A 68 5.26 18.24 -0.78
N SER A 69 5.07 17.02 -1.29
CA SER A 69 3.76 16.37 -1.30
C SER A 69 3.90 14.86 -1.03
N GLY A 70 2.80 14.17 -0.67
CA GLY A 70 2.79 12.77 -0.26
C GLY A 70 1.85 12.48 0.92
N VAL A 71 2.18 11.45 1.72
CA VAL A 71 1.28 10.81 2.69
C VAL A 71 0.78 11.75 3.78
N ASP A 72 1.67 12.62 4.24
CA ASP A 72 1.40 13.52 5.37
C ASP A 72 1.01 14.93 4.94
N SER A 73 0.79 15.14 3.64
CA SER A 73 0.50 16.45 3.08
C SER A 73 -0.82 17.00 3.62
N GLY A 74 -0.70 18.18 4.24
CA GLY A 74 -1.83 18.98 4.69
C GLY A 74 -2.48 19.78 3.56
N GLU A 75 -2.97 20.97 3.89
CA GLU A 75 -3.64 21.85 2.92
C GLU A 75 -2.65 22.46 1.93
N ARG A 76 -3.08 22.58 0.66
CA ARG A 76 -2.25 23.01 -0.48
C ARG A 76 -3.00 24.08 -1.28
N GLN A 77 -2.66 25.35 -1.04
CA GLN A 77 -3.34 26.52 -1.61
C GLN A 77 -2.33 27.60 -2.03
N LEU A 78 -1.33 27.22 -2.84
CA LEU A 78 -0.44 28.19 -3.49
C LEU A 78 -1.04 28.69 -4.80
N ARG A 79 -0.90 30.00 -5.04
CA ARG A 79 -1.29 30.68 -6.28
C ARG A 79 -0.07 31.29 -6.95
N ASN A 80 -0.19 31.65 -8.23
CA ASN A 80 0.85 32.31 -9.02
C ASN A 80 2.19 31.55 -9.03
N VAL A 81 2.15 30.21 -8.96
CA VAL A 81 3.36 29.37 -8.88
C VAL A 81 4.18 29.44 -10.17
N SER A 82 3.62 29.90 -11.29
CA SER A 82 4.34 30.15 -12.53
C SER A 82 5.24 31.40 -12.50
N ALA A 83 5.10 32.27 -11.49
CA ALA A 83 5.99 33.41 -11.31
C ALA A 83 7.44 32.97 -11.07
N HIS A 84 8.37 33.92 -11.26
CA HIS A 84 9.82 33.70 -11.14
C HIS A 84 10.33 32.43 -11.84
N PRO A 85 10.17 32.29 -13.16
CA PRO A 85 10.59 31.09 -13.90
C PRO A 85 12.09 30.79 -13.82
N GLN A 86 12.91 31.78 -13.43
CA GLN A 86 14.35 31.64 -13.20
C GLN A 86 14.70 30.87 -11.91
N ILE A 87 13.78 30.79 -10.93
CA ILE A 87 14.02 30.10 -9.66
C ILE A 87 13.79 28.60 -9.86
N SER A 88 14.77 27.79 -9.47
CA SER A 88 14.68 26.33 -9.63
C SER A 88 13.63 25.76 -8.68
N LYS A 89 12.72 24.94 -9.21
CA LYS A 89 11.64 24.29 -8.45
C LYS A 89 11.87 22.78 -8.41
N LEU A 90 11.86 22.23 -7.21
CA LEU A 90 12.09 20.82 -6.92
C LEU A 90 10.89 20.23 -6.19
N GLY A 91 10.53 18.99 -6.49
CA GLY A 91 9.52 18.24 -5.76
C GLY A 91 10.13 17.26 -4.80
N PHE A 92 9.58 17.12 -3.60
CA PHE A 92 9.94 16.09 -2.64
C PHE A 92 8.76 15.13 -2.44
N LEU A 93 8.89 13.91 -2.98
CA LEU A 93 7.91 12.84 -2.84
C LEU A 93 8.11 12.14 -1.49
N HIS A 94 7.34 12.59 -0.50
CA HIS A 94 7.37 12.08 0.87
C HIS A 94 6.29 11.00 1.06
N ALA A 95 6.59 9.80 0.58
CA ALA A 95 5.69 8.65 0.66
C ALA A 95 6.46 7.32 0.64
N ASP A 96 5.86 6.27 1.20
CA ASP A 96 6.27 4.90 0.92
C ASP A 96 6.05 4.60 -0.57
N ALA A 97 6.90 3.75 -1.15
CA ALA A 97 6.86 3.46 -2.58
C ALA A 97 5.52 2.89 -3.06
N PHE A 98 4.77 2.19 -2.21
CA PHE A 98 3.46 1.64 -2.57
C PHE A 98 2.27 2.57 -2.24
N ASP A 99 2.47 3.71 -1.56
CA ASP A 99 1.34 4.53 -1.09
C ASP A 99 0.59 5.28 -2.21
N SER A 100 -0.73 5.28 -2.16
CA SER A 100 -1.61 6.02 -3.08
C SER A 100 -1.33 7.53 -3.21
N ALA A 101 -0.72 8.16 -2.20
CA ALA A 101 -0.38 9.57 -2.19
C ALA A 101 0.60 9.97 -3.30
N ARG A 102 1.29 9.00 -3.93
CA ARG A 102 2.08 9.24 -5.15
C ARG A 102 1.24 9.90 -6.26
N ALA A 103 -0.02 9.52 -6.41
CA ALA A 103 -0.90 10.14 -7.40
C ALA A 103 -1.14 11.63 -7.11
N THR A 104 -1.32 11.95 -5.82
CA THR A 104 -1.49 13.33 -5.34
C THR A 104 -0.22 14.15 -5.52
N PHE A 105 0.94 13.58 -5.20
CA PHE A 105 2.23 14.23 -5.47
C PHE A 105 2.36 14.61 -6.94
N ILE A 106 2.12 13.68 -7.87
CA ILE A 106 2.25 13.97 -9.31
C ILE A 106 1.26 15.06 -9.75
N ALA A 107 0.04 15.05 -9.23
CA ALA A 107 -0.95 16.09 -9.53
C ALA A 107 -0.51 17.46 -9.01
N ASP A 108 -0.04 17.55 -7.77
CA ASP A 108 0.46 18.79 -7.18
C ASP A 108 1.69 19.31 -7.94
N MET A 109 2.63 18.44 -8.31
CA MET A 109 3.83 18.83 -9.09
C MET A 109 3.46 19.35 -10.49
N ALA A 110 2.49 18.72 -11.15
CA ALA A 110 1.99 19.19 -12.44
C ALA A 110 1.34 20.57 -12.32
N GLU A 111 0.52 20.79 -11.29
CA GLU A 111 -0.10 22.10 -11.02
C GLU A 111 0.95 23.19 -10.73
N TRP A 112 2.02 22.83 -10.00
CA TRP A 112 3.08 23.76 -9.62
C TRP A 112 4.17 23.94 -10.69
N GLY A 113 4.07 23.24 -11.83
CA GLY A 113 5.07 23.31 -12.90
C GLY A 113 6.44 22.78 -12.47
N VAL A 114 6.46 21.73 -11.64
CA VAL A 114 7.67 21.10 -11.11
C VAL A 114 7.97 19.83 -11.88
N GLU A 115 9.21 19.70 -12.38
CA GLU A 115 9.59 18.56 -13.24
C GLU A 115 10.73 17.72 -12.66
N THR A 116 11.43 18.17 -11.63
CA THR A 116 12.54 17.46 -11.00
C THR A 116 12.15 17.03 -9.60
N PHE A 117 12.29 15.75 -9.29
CA PHE A 117 11.77 15.15 -8.07
C PHE A 117 12.85 14.46 -7.25
N PHE A 118 12.73 14.51 -5.93
CA PHE A 118 13.54 13.80 -4.96
C PHE A 118 12.66 12.91 -4.07
N THR A 119 13.20 11.79 -3.61
CA THR A 119 12.50 10.90 -2.67
C THR A 119 13.49 10.15 -1.77
N HIS A 120 13.04 9.77 -0.57
CA HIS A 120 13.83 8.89 0.31
C HIS A 120 13.84 7.42 -0.11
N SER A 121 12.80 6.99 -0.81
CA SER A 121 12.64 5.60 -1.23
C SER A 121 13.57 5.29 -2.38
N VAL A 122 14.46 4.31 -2.22
CA VAL A 122 15.37 3.91 -3.29
C VAL A 122 14.65 3.10 -4.36
N ALA A 123 13.53 2.45 -3.99
CA ALA A 123 12.71 1.66 -4.89
C ALA A 123 11.68 2.49 -5.68
N MET A 124 11.49 3.77 -5.39
CA MET A 124 10.37 4.58 -5.91
C MET A 124 10.29 4.61 -7.45
N GLY A 125 11.42 4.59 -8.15
CA GLY A 125 11.43 4.53 -9.61
C GLY A 125 10.67 3.33 -10.20
N GLU A 126 10.67 2.18 -9.51
CA GLU A 126 9.89 0.99 -9.89
C GLU A 126 8.38 1.19 -9.70
N TYR A 127 7.97 2.14 -8.84
CA TYR A 127 6.58 2.43 -8.47
C TYR A 127 6.00 3.67 -9.14
N THR A 128 6.85 4.46 -9.81
CA THR A 128 6.46 5.63 -10.60
C THR A 128 7.27 5.69 -11.90
N PRO A 129 7.18 4.67 -12.77
CA PRO A 129 8.06 4.53 -13.93
C PRO A 129 7.94 5.69 -14.92
N GLU A 130 6.77 6.34 -15.03
CA GLU A 130 6.54 7.48 -15.93
C GLU A 130 7.20 8.80 -15.49
N ILE A 131 7.79 8.85 -14.29
CA ILE A 131 8.60 9.97 -13.83
C ILE A 131 10.01 9.55 -13.41
N ALA A 132 10.39 8.28 -13.63
CA ALA A 132 11.64 7.72 -13.12
C ALA A 132 12.89 8.38 -13.74
N ASP A 133 12.78 8.93 -14.94
CA ASP A 133 13.88 9.64 -15.62
C ASP A 133 14.23 10.99 -14.97
N ARG A 134 13.31 11.55 -14.19
CA ARG A 134 13.43 12.84 -13.50
C ARG A 134 13.23 12.75 -11.98
N LEU A 135 13.24 11.52 -11.46
CA LEU A 135 13.16 11.19 -10.04
C LEU A 135 14.54 10.74 -9.54
N TYR A 136 15.06 11.47 -8.55
CA TYR A 136 16.33 11.22 -7.92
C TYR A 136 16.15 10.73 -6.49
N THR A 137 17.07 9.89 -6.03
CA THR A 137 17.07 9.43 -4.65
C THR A 137 17.82 10.43 -3.77
N TRP A 138 17.18 10.86 -2.69
CA TRP A 138 17.80 11.50 -1.54
C TRP A 138 17.64 10.53 -0.36
N PRO A 139 18.49 9.51 -0.19
CA PRO A 139 18.19 8.37 0.68
C PRO A 139 18.03 8.76 2.15
N ASN A 140 17.35 7.90 2.91
CA ASN A 140 17.34 7.97 4.38
C ASN A 140 18.77 8.10 4.96
N PHE A 141 18.86 8.71 6.14
CA PHE A 141 20.11 8.97 6.86
C PHE A 141 19.89 8.93 8.37
N ILE A 142 20.97 8.98 9.14
CA ILE A 142 20.93 9.09 10.59
C ILE A 142 21.45 10.44 11.09
N ASP A 143 20.94 10.88 12.23
CA ASP A 143 21.57 11.90 13.07
C ASP A 143 22.64 11.24 13.94
N PRO A 144 23.95 11.47 13.69
CA PRO A 144 25.01 10.80 14.43
C PRO A 144 25.12 11.27 15.89
N ALA A 145 24.48 12.39 16.27
CA ALA A 145 24.42 12.79 17.67
C ALA A 145 23.48 11.87 18.48
N ILE A 146 22.42 11.35 17.83
CA ILE A 146 21.41 10.48 18.43
C ILE A 146 21.76 9.01 18.21
N PHE A 147 22.00 8.60 16.96
CA PHE A 147 22.29 7.23 16.58
C PHE A 147 23.81 7.02 16.55
N ARG A 148 24.33 6.66 17.71
CA ARG A 148 25.74 6.34 17.96
C ARG A 148 25.83 5.17 18.93
N ASP A 149 26.97 4.53 19.01
CA ASP A 149 27.21 3.56 20.08
C ASP A 149 27.24 4.27 21.44
N TYR A 150 26.38 3.83 22.36
CA TYR A 150 26.31 4.35 23.72
C TYR A 150 27.21 3.58 24.70
N GLY A 151 27.95 2.58 24.23
CA GLY A 151 28.81 1.74 25.06
C GLY A 151 28.03 0.92 26.09
N LEU A 152 26.77 0.61 25.80
CA LEU A 152 25.91 -0.16 26.69
C LEU A 152 26.24 -1.65 26.61
N GLU A 153 26.06 -2.35 27.73
CA GLU A 153 26.13 -3.80 27.77
C GLU A 153 25.08 -4.40 26.82
N LYS A 154 25.50 -5.36 25.97
CA LYS A 154 24.64 -6.03 24.99
C LYS A 154 23.78 -7.12 25.66
N ASN A 155 22.89 -6.70 26.55
CA ASN A 155 22.07 -7.57 27.41
C ASN A 155 20.73 -7.98 26.79
N ILE A 156 20.36 -7.45 25.62
CA ILE A 156 19.20 -7.90 24.84
C ILE A 156 19.70 -8.83 23.71
N PRO A 157 19.48 -10.15 23.78
CA PRO A 157 20.02 -11.06 22.76
C PRO A 157 19.47 -10.75 21.38
N ILE A 158 18.15 -10.59 21.28
CA ILE A 158 17.49 -10.22 20.03
C ILE A 158 16.41 -9.20 20.33
N LEU A 159 16.41 -8.11 19.57
CA LEU A 159 15.40 -7.06 19.66
C LEU A 159 14.62 -6.98 18.36
N ILE A 160 13.29 -7.07 18.44
CA ILE A 160 12.39 -6.87 17.30
C ILE A 160 11.62 -5.57 17.51
N THR A 161 11.76 -4.64 16.56
CA THR A 161 11.12 -3.31 16.63
C THR A 161 10.26 -3.04 15.40
N GLY A 162 9.24 -2.20 15.57
CA GLY A 162 8.35 -1.76 14.50
C GLY A 162 7.10 -2.62 14.33
N SER A 163 6.26 -2.22 13.40
CA SER A 163 4.97 -2.85 13.12
C SER A 163 5.13 -4.24 12.49
N GLN A 164 4.21 -5.16 12.80
CA GLN A 164 4.15 -6.52 12.25
C GLN A 164 2.89 -6.79 11.41
N ILE A 165 2.37 -5.73 10.81
CA ILE A 165 1.25 -5.82 9.86
C ILE A 165 1.68 -6.42 8.51
N GLY A 166 0.72 -6.65 7.61
CA GLY A 166 0.88 -7.60 6.49
C GLY A 166 1.85 -7.24 5.42
N PHE A 167 2.16 -5.96 5.28
CA PHE A 167 3.19 -5.52 4.36
C PHE A 167 4.61 -5.72 4.92
N TYR A 168 4.81 -6.47 6.01
CA TYR A 168 6.13 -6.90 6.51
C TYR A 168 6.29 -8.44 6.55
N PRO A 169 6.12 -9.15 5.42
CA PRO A 169 6.10 -10.61 5.41
C PRO A 169 7.40 -11.23 5.92
N TRP A 170 8.56 -10.66 5.55
CA TRP A 170 9.86 -11.14 6.04
C TRP A 170 10.03 -10.94 7.55
N ARG A 171 9.69 -9.76 8.09
CA ARG A 171 9.82 -9.49 9.54
C ARG A 171 8.97 -10.46 10.34
N ASN A 172 7.72 -10.65 9.92
CA ASN A 172 6.82 -11.62 10.56
C ASN A 172 7.42 -13.02 10.46
N ALA A 173 8.05 -13.34 9.32
CA ALA A 173 8.75 -14.59 9.09
C ALA A 173 9.86 -14.88 10.10
N ILE A 174 10.82 -13.96 10.17
CA ILE A 174 11.94 -14.00 11.10
C ILE A 174 11.45 -13.99 12.54
N SER A 175 10.47 -13.14 12.88
CA SER A 175 9.99 -13.02 14.26
C SER A 175 9.47 -14.34 14.80
N ARG A 176 8.67 -15.11 14.04
CA ARG A 176 8.22 -16.44 14.53
C ARG A 176 9.40 -17.40 14.70
N THR A 177 10.31 -17.47 13.72
CA THR A 177 11.43 -18.42 13.76
C THR A 177 12.37 -18.10 14.92
N VAL A 178 12.67 -16.82 15.12
CA VAL A 178 13.65 -16.35 16.09
C VAL A 178 13.08 -16.35 17.51
N SER A 179 11.86 -15.86 17.73
CA SER A 179 11.24 -15.86 19.05
C SER A 179 10.92 -17.26 19.58
N ALA A 180 10.82 -18.26 18.71
CA ALA A 180 10.68 -19.66 19.12
C ALA A 180 11.97 -20.27 19.66
N ARG A 181 13.14 -19.69 19.35
CA ARG A 181 14.45 -20.29 19.62
C ARG A 181 15.33 -19.48 20.58
N TYR A 182 15.17 -18.15 20.61
CA TYR A 182 16.04 -17.26 21.36
C TYR A 182 15.24 -16.33 22.28
N PRO A 183 15.79 -15.94 23.44
CA PRO A 183 15.24 -14.85 24.24
C PRO A 183 15.14 -13.59 23.37
N THR A 184 13.91 -13.15 23.12
CA THR A 184 13.63 -12.06 22.19
C THR A 184 12.82 -10.99 22.89
N MET A 185 13.31 -9.76 22.88
CA MET A 185 12.54 -8.60 23.28
C MET A 185 11.77 -8.07 22.08
N ILE A 186 10.46 -7.90 22.24
CA ILE A 186 9.58 -7.37 21.22
C ILE A 186 9.07 -6.01 21.69
N CYS A 187 9.33 -4.96 20.92
CA CYS A 187 8.76 -3.66 21.18
C CYS A 187 7.43 -3.50 20.43
N PRO A 188 6.29 -3.40 21.14
CA PRO A 188 5.01 -3.19 20.49
C PRO A 188 4.98 -1.87 19.72
N HIS A 189 4.37 -1.89 18.54
CA HIS A 189 4.11 -0.71 17.73
C HIS A 189 2.61 -0.44 17.76
N ASN A 190 2.18 0.60 18.48
CA ASN A 190 0.77 0.91 18.73
C ASN A 190 0.05 1.53 17.51
N GLY A 191 0.51 1.21 16.30
CA GLY A 191 0.07 1.80 15.05
C GLY A 191 0.45 3.28 14.89
N TRP A 192 -0.11 3.89 13.85
CA TRP A 192 0.16 5.28 13.45
C TRP A 192 -0.87 6.27 14.01
N LYS A 193 -1.84 5.78 14.80
CA LYS A 193 -2.87 6.58 15.45
C LYS A 193 -2.57 6.59 16.94
N VAL A 194 -2.33 7.78 17.50
CA VAL A 194 -2.12 7.96 18.94
C VAL A 194 -3.40 7.55 19.68
N GLN A 195 -3.41 6.37 20.29
CA GLN A 195 -4.41 6.03 21.30
C GLN A 195 -3.88 6.49 22.66
N SER A 196 -4.58 7.44 23.28
CA SER A 196 -4.27 7.97 24.60
C SER A 196 -4.19 6.83 25.63
N GLY A 197 -3.04 6.65 26.28
CA GLY A 197 -2.87 5.76 27.44
C GLY A 197 -2.04 4.48 27.22
N ALA A 198 -1.59 4.17 26.00
CA ALA A 198 -0.66 3.06 25.76
C ALA A 198 0.82 3.47 26.03
N PRO A 199 1.71 2.54 26.43
CA PRO A 199 3.14 2.83 26.55
C PRO A 199 3.67 3.40 25.23
N GLN A 200 4.36 4.54 25.30
CA GLN A 200 4.89 5.23 24.12
C GLN A 200 5.87 4.33 23.37
N THR A 201 5.72 4.21 22.05
CA THR A 201 6.75 3.57 21.20
C THR A 201 8.06 4.35 21.38
N PRO A 202 9.18 3.70 21.74
CA PRO A 202 10.46 4.41 21.90
C PRO A 202 10.84 5.14 20.61
N PHE A 203 11.32 6.38 20.73
CA PHE A 203 11.84 7.17 19.63
C PHE A 203 13.03 8.03 20.10
N GLY A 204 13.77 8.62 19.15
CA GLY A 204 14.95 9.45 19.43
C GLY A 204 16.02 8.69 20.23
N GLU A 205 16.63 9.36 21.22
CA GLU A 205 17.70 8.81 22.04
C GLU A 205 17.27 7.54 22.82
N ASN A 206 16.03 7.50 23.33
CA ASN A 206 15.54 6.31 24.04
C ASN A 206 15.50 5.08 23.13
N TYR A 207 15.12 5.27 21.87
CA TYR A 207 15.16 4.21 20.87
C TYR A 207 16.60 3.83 20.52
N ALA A 208 17.48 4.81 20.31
CA ALA A 208 18.88 4.56 19.98
C ALA A 208 19.62 3.79 21.10
N ARG A 209 19.37 4.12 22.38
CA ARG A 209 19.90 3.38 23.53
C ARG A 209 19.36 1.95 23.60
N LEU A 210 18.08 1.76 23.32
CA LEU A 210 17.48 0.43 23.26
C LEU A 210 18.11 -0.44 22.17
N LEU A 211 18.32 0.12 20.97
CA LEU A 211 19.06 -0.55 19.90
C LEU A 211 20.50 -0.86 20.34
N SER A 212 21.18 0.10 20.96
CA SER A 212 22.56 -0.05 21.43
C SER A 212 22.73 -1.15 22.49
N ALA A 213 21.70 -1.47 23.28
CA ALA A 213 21.71 -2.58 24.23
C ALA A 213 21.45 -3.97 23.59
N ALA A 214 21.13 -4.04 22.29
CA ALA A 214 20.82 -5.28 21.58
C ALA A 214 22.03 -5.88 20.85
N ARG A 215 22.12 -7.23 20.83
CA ARG A 215 23.12 -7.95 20.03
C ARG A 215 22.71 -8.03 18.57
N PHE A 216 21.49 -8.51 18.30
CA PHE A 216 20.92 -8.60 16.95
C PHE A 216 19.59 -7.86 16.86
N VAL A 217 19.38 -7.15 15.76
CA VAL A 217 18.12 -6.45 15.49
C VAL A 217 17.64 -6.78 14.06
N PRO A 218 16.61 -7.63 13.92
CA PRO A 218 16.01 -7.90 12.63
C PRO A 218 15.14 -6.75 12.10
N THR A 219 15.31 -6.39 10.83
CA THR A 219 14.39 -5.49 10.11
C THR A 219 14.31 -5.82 8.61
N CYS A 220 13.27 -5.36 7.92
CA CYS A 220 13.11 -5.52 6.48
C CYS A 220 12.67 -4.24 5.79
N GLY A 221 12.72 -4.27 4.46
CA GLY A 221 12.28 -3.21 3.57
C GLY A 221 10.79 -3.25 3.22
N SER A 222 9.97 -3.97 4.00
CA SER A 222 8.55 -4.23 3.71
C SER A 222 8.33 -5.08 2.43
N VAL A 223 7.10 -5.14 1.92
CA VAL A 223 6.80 -5.76 0.61
C VAL A 223 7.53 -5.11 -0.55
N THR A 224 7.95 -3.85 -0.41
CA THR A 224 8.73 -3.12 -1.43
C THR A 224 10.20 -3.51 -1.45
N ARG A 225 10.70 -4.16 -0.39
CA ARG A 225 12.12 -4.52 -0.25
C ARG A 225 13.05 -3.30 -0.31
N ASP A 226 12.55 -2.17 0.18
CA ASP A 226 13.16 -0.84 0.10
C ASP A 226 14.12 -0.53 1.28
N LEU A 227 14.87 0.56 1.16
CA LEU A 227 15.71 1.07 2.23
C LEU A 227 14.89 1.89 3.25
N VAL A 228 14.59 1.29 4.39
CA VAL A 228 14.04 2.02 5.55
C VAL A 228 15.11 2.50 6.51
N ARG A 229 14.81 3.57 7.27
CA ARG A 229 15.71 4.17 8.28
C ARG A 229 16.33 3.18 9.26
N LYS A 230 15.55 2.18 9.69
CA LYS A 230 16.03 1.13 10.62
C LYS A 230 17.29 0.41 10.13
N HIS A 231 17.46 0.22 8.82
CA HIS A 231 18.68 -0.40 8.27
C HIS A 231 19.93 0.43 8.55
N LEU A 232 19.78 1.73 8.80
CA LEU A 232 20.89 2.64 9.12
C LEU A 232 20.98 2.87 10.64
N GLU A 233 19.84 3.07 11.31
CA GLU A 233 19.75 3.35 12.75
C GLU A 233 20.30 2.19 13.60
N ILE A 234 20.03 0.94 13.23
CA ILE A 234 20.50 -0.26 13.94
C ILE A 234 22.04 -0.31 13.99
N PRO A 235 22.75 -0.42 12.85
CA PRO A 235 24.21 -0.50 12.87
C PRO A 235 24.86 0.78 13.42
N ALA A 236 24.26 1.96 13.22
CA ALA A 236 24.76 3.21 13.80
C ALA A 236 24.87 3.21 15.32
N THR A 237 24.12 2.34 16.01
CA THR A 237 24.15 2.19 17.48
C THR A 237 25.04 1.06 17.98
N GLY A 238 25.80 0.43 17.07
CA GLY A 238 26.70 -0.69 17.36
C GLY A 238 25.98 -2.03 17.55
N ALA A 239 24.74 -2.17 17.07
CA ALA A 239 24.03 -3.44 17.08
C ALA A 239 24.21 -4.18 15.73
N CYS A 240 24.18 -5.52 15.75
CA CYS A 240 24.29 -6.30 14.52
C CYS A 240 22.95 -6.27 13.76
N LEU A 241 22.96 -5.67 12.57
CA LEU A 241 21.81 -5.64 11.66
C LEU A 241 21.56 -7.04 11.09
N VAL A 242 20.33 -7.53 11.23
CA VAL A 242 19.84 -8.70 10.51
C VAL A 242 18.75 -8.26 9.53
N ALA A 243 18.88 -8.57 8.24
CA ALA A 243 17.94 -8.10 7.22
C ALA A 243 17.69 -9.11 6.09
N GLU A 244 16.66 -8.90 5.29
CA GLU A 244 16.56 -9.59 4.00
C GLU A 244 17.63 -9.06 3.04
N ARG A 245 18.20 -9.93 2.20
CA ARG A 245 19.07 -9.46 1.10
C ARG A 245 18.21 -8.76 0.04
N THR A 246 18.46 -7.48 -0.20
CA THR A 246 17.75 -6.69 -1.23
C THR A 246 18.73 -5.84 -2.04
N ALA A 247 18.35 -5.53 -3.28
CA ALA A 247 19.12 -4.62 -4.13
C ALA A 247 19.27 -3.24 -3.49
N ALA A 248 18.28 -2.79 -2.71
CA ALA A 248 18.33 -1.54 -1.97
C ALA A 248 19.49 -1.51 -0.97
N LEU A 249 19.66 -2.58 -0.18
CA LEU A 249 20.71 -2.66 0.84
C LEU A 249 22.10 -2.85 0.23
N GLU A 250 22.22 -3.70 -0.79
CA GLU A 250 23.49 -3.92 -1.48
C GLU A 250 23.99 -2.63 -2.15
N ASN A 251 23.11 -1.83 -2.76
CA ASN A 251 23.48 -0.58 -3.43
C ASN A 251 23.92 0.54 -2.48
N ILE A 252 23.54 0.47 -1.20
CA ILE A 252 24.05 1.42 -0.20
C ILE A 252 25.28 0.88 0.55
N GLY A 253 25.76 -0.33 0.21
CA GLY A 253 27.04 -0.85 0.70
C GLY A 253 26.95 -1.96 1.75
N PHE A 254 25.75 -2.45 2.08
CA PHE A 254 25.60 -3.59 2.96
C PHE A 254 26.02 -4.90 2.29
N ARG A 255 26.72 -5.74 3.04
CA ARG A 255 27.29 -7.02 2.61
C ARG A 255 27.14 -8.06 3.71
N ASP A 256 26.70 -9.24 3.29
CA ASP A 256 26.41 -10.38 4.16
C ASP A 256 27.66 -10.84 4.93
N MET A 257 27.52 -11.05 6.23
CA MET A 257 28.58 -11.50 7.14
C MET A 257 29.86 -10.62 7.18
N GLU A 258 29.78 -9.42 6.59
CA GLU A 258 30.82 -8.38 6.62
C GLU A 258 30.39 -7.20 7.50
N ASN A 259 29.25 -6.59 7.21
CA ASN A 259 28.76 -5.39 7.92
C ASN A 259 27.25 -5.45 8.27
N CYS A 260 26.59 -6.55 7.87
CA CYS A 260 25.27 -6.96 8.31
C CYS A 260 25.12 -8.47 8.11
N VAL A 261 24.04 -9.05 8.65
CA VAL A 261 23.66 -10.45 8.39
C VAL A 261 22.44 -10.44 7.48
N PHE A 262 22.58 -10.90 6.23
CA PHE A 262 21.41 -11.19 5.43
C PHE A 262 20.88 -12.57 5.78
N ALA A 263 19.57 -12.72 5.94
CA ALA A 263 18.96 -13.99 6.30
C ALA A 263 17.59 -14.20 5.66
N THR A 264 17.22 -15.47 5.54
CA THR A 264 15.87 -15.93 5.21
C THR A 264 15.27 -16.64 6.42
N PRO A 265 13.95 -16.89 6.43
CA PRO A 265 13.32 -17.66 7.51
C PRO A 265 13.89 -19.07 7.68
N GLU A 266 14.52 -19.61 6.63
CA GLU A 266 15.09 -20.95 6.58
C GLU A 266 16.51 -21.00 7.15
N ASP A 267 17.34 -19.96 6.95
CA ASP A 267 18.75 -19.97 7.36
C ASP A 267 19.08 -19.14 8.61
N ILE A 268 18.12 -18.33 9.10
CA ILE A 268 18.37 -17.37 10.18
C ILE A 268 18.85 -18.04 11.47
N ALA A 269 18.32 -19.22 11.79
CA ALA A 269 18.65 -19.90 13.03
C ALA A 269 20.11 -20.36 13.02
N ASP A 270 20.58 -20.93 11.91
CA ASP A 270 21.96 -21.40 11.77
C ASP A 270 22.95 -20.23 11.83
N LYS A 271 22.61 -19.10 11.18
CA LYS A 271 23.43 -17.88 11.23
C LYS A 271 23.51 -17.29 12.63
N LEU A 272 22.39 -17.24 13.35
CA LEU A 272 22.38 -16.74 14.72
C LEU A 272 23.14 -17.67 15.67
N ASP A 273 22.99 -18.99 15.56
CA ASP A 273 23.75 -19.94 16.39
C ASP A 273 25.25 -19.76 16.21
N ALA A 274 25.72 -19.67 14.96
CA ALA A 274 27.13 -19.47 14.66
C ALA A 274 27.65 -18.16 15.29
N LEU A 275 26.89 -17.07 15.22
CA LEU A 275 27.29 -15.77 15.77
C LEU A 275 27.07 -15.62 17.28
N PHE A 276 26.21 -16.45 17.89
CA PHE A 276 26.14 -16.57 19.34
C PHE A 276 27.33 -17.37 19.90
N ALA A 277 27.85 -18.33 19.13
CA ALA A 277 29.04 -19.10 19.49
C ALA A 277 30.36 -18.33 19.24
N ASP A 278 30.34 -17.33 18.34
CA ASP A 278 31.50 -16.51 17.98
C ASP A 278 31.21 -15.01 18.18
N GLU A 279 31.45 -14.55 19.41
CA GLU A 279 31.21 -13.15 19.79
C GLU A 279 32.18 -12.17 19.12
N GLU A 280 33.41 -12.59 18.84
CA GLU A 280 34.40 -11.77 18.12
C GLU A 280 33.89 -11.48 16.70
N LYS A 281 33.49 -12.52 15.96
CA LYS A 281 32.93 -12.36 14.62
C LYS A 281 31.66 -11.50 14.61
N ARG A 282 30.78 -11.65 15.61
CA ARG A 282 29.60 -10.78 15.75
C ARG A 282 30.01 -9.32 15.94
N ASN A 283 30.98 -9.06 16.81
CA ASN A 283 31.46 -7.71 17.10
C ASN A 283 32.12 -7.07 15.87
N ASP A 284 32.88 -7.82 15.10
CA ASP A 284 33.46 -7.36 13.84
C ASP A 284 32.38 -6.93 12.84
N ILE A 285 31.33 -7.75 12.67
CA ILE A 285 30.21 -7.41 11.78
C ILE A 285 29.49 -6.14 12.25
N ALA A 286 29.17 -6.07 13.55
CA ALA A 286 28.48 -4.91 14.12
C ALA A 286 29.32 -3.63 14.00
N LYS A 287 30.63 -3.73 14.24
CA LYS A 287 31.58 -2.62 14.10
C LYS A 287 31.69 -2.17 12.64
N ALA A 288 31.83 -3.10 11.69
CA ALA A 288 31.89 -2.76 10.28
C ALA A 288 30.59 -2.10 9.78
N GLY A 289 29.43 -2.55 10.28
CA GLY A 289 28.14 -1.91 10.05
C GLY A 289 28.08 -0.48 10.60
N HIS A 290 28.50 -0.29 11.84
CA HIS A 290 28.61 1.02 12.47
C HIS A 290 29.50 1.97 11.67
N ASP A 291 30.71 1.51 11.31
CA ASP A 291 31.69 2.30 10.57
C ASP A 291 31.18 2.67 9.17
N LEU A 292 30.50 1.74 8.47
CA LEU A 292 29.84 2.03 7.19
C LEU A 292 28.83 3.17 7.32
N VAL A 293 27.95 3.12 8.32
CA VAL A 293 26.88 4.11 8.48
C VAL A 293 27.41 5.47 8.89
N HIS A 294 28.34 5.53 9.84
CA HIS A 294 28.93 6.81 10.25
C HIS A 294 29.83 7.42 9.16
N ALA A 295 30.41 6.61 8.27
CA ALA A 295 31.22 7.12 7.17
C ALA A 295 30.42 7.57 5.94
N ARG A 296 29.21 7.04 5.71
CA ARG A 296 28.48 7.23 4.43
C ARG A 296 27.00 7.59 4.56
N HIS A 297 26.40 7.40 5.73
CA HIS A 297 24.95 7.49 5.87
C HIS A 297 24.45 8.42 6.98
N THR A 298 25.27 9.39 7.37
CA THR A 298 24.86 10.51 8.22
C THR A 298 24.21 11.62 7.39
N MET A 299 23.58 12.59 8.07
CA MET A 299 23.06 13.80 7.40
C MET A 299 24.15 14.63 6.67
N ALA A 300 25.41 14.54 7.08
CA ALA A 300 26.53 15.23 6.40
C ALA A 300 26.81 14.69 5.00
N GLU A 301 26.45 13.44 4.76
CA GLU A 301 26.63 12.76 3.49
C GLU A 301 25.39 12.87 2.59
N ARG A 302 24.52 13.86 2.82
CA ARG A 302 23.21 14.00 2.14
C ARG A 302 23.07 15.27 1.31
N ARG A 303 24.13 15.58 0.59
CA ARG A 303 24.28 16.76 -0.27
C ARG A 303 23.60 16.66 -1.66
N GLN A 304 22.83 15.61 -1.95
CA GLN A 304 22.28 15.32 -3.29
C GLN A 304 21.50 16.50 -3.90
N ILE A 305 20.61 17.13 -3.11
CA ILE A 305 19.83 18.30 -3.56
C ILE A 305 20.74 19.49 -3.86
N ARG A 306 21.81 19.67 -3.06
CA ARG A 306 22.80 20.72 -3.27
C ARG A 306 23.64 20.50 -4.52
N GLU A 307 24.13 19.29 -4.73
CA GLU A 307 24.88 18.94 -5.93
C GLU A 307 24.05 19.14 -7.20
N TRP A 308 22.78 18.70 -7.18
CA TRP A 308 21.87 18.92 -8.29
C TRP A 308 21.69 20.42 -8.57
N PHE A 309 21.49 21.23 -7.52
CA PHE A 309 21.35 22.68 -7.65
C PHE A 309 22.59 23.33 -8.27
N ASP A 310 23.79 22.98 -7.79
CA ASP A 310 25.05 23.51 -8.30
C ASP A 310 25.30 23.13 -9.78
N LEU A 311 24.90 21.92 -10.19
CA LEU A 311 24.98 21.47 -11.59
C LEU A 311 23.91 22.10 -12.47
N ARG A 312 22.72 22.41 -11.94
CA ARG A 312 21.61 22.99 -12.70
C ARG A 312 21.98 24.33 -13.32
N GLY A 313 22.80 25.13 -12.64
CA GLY A 313 23.33 26.40 -13.15
C GLY A 313 24.36 26.24 -14.28
N GLN A 314 24.87 25.03 -14.50
CA GLN A 314 25.89 24.71 -15.51
C GLN A 314 25.31 24.01 -16.75
N LEU A 315 24.06 23.57 -16.69
CA LEU A 315 23.39 22.82 -17.77
C LEU A 315 23.27 23.66 -19.05
N LYS A 316 23.72 23.09 -20.17
CA LYS A 316 23.53 23.62 -21.52
C LYS A 316 22.33 22.96 -22.20
N ALA A 317 21.91 23.53 -23.34
CA ALA A 317 20.86 22.95 -24.15
C ALA A 317 21.20 21.53 -24.60
N GLY A 318 20.27 20.59 -24.37
CA GLY A 318 20.47 19.17 -24.72
C GLY A 318 21.25 18.34 -23.69
N GLU A 319 21.66 18.95 -22.58
CA GLU A 319 22.28 18.24 -21.45
C GLU A 319 21.24 17.89 -20.38
N THR A 320 21.47 16.80 -19.66
CA THR A 320 20.67 16.40 -18.48
C THR A 320 21.56 16.06 -17.31
N ILE A 321 21.04 16.16 -16.10
CA ILE A 321 21.71 15.68 -14.88
C ILE A 321 21.31 14.22 -14.66
N VAL A 322 22.26 13.37 -14.28
CA VAL A 322 22.02 11.98 -13.90
C VAL A 322 22.64 11.68 -12.54
N GLN A 323 21.98 10.82 -11.78
CA GLN A 323 22.50 10.28 -10.51
C GLN A 323 23.13 8.90 -10.74
N GLU A 324 24.34 8.68 -10.22
CA GLU A 324 25.13 7.47 -10.50
C GLU A 324 24.72 6.25 -9.68
N SER A 325 24.26 6.47 -8.46
CA SER A 325 23.73 5.45 -7.55
C SER A 325 22.87 6.12 -6.47
N PRO A 326 22.10 5.39 -5.64
CA PRO A 326 21.23 6.01 -4.64
C PRO A 326 21.97 6.98 -3.70
N THR A 327 23.21 6.66 -3.34
CA THR A 327 24.08 7.50 -2.50
C THR A 327 25.20 8.18 -3.27
N GLY A 328 25.30 7.94 -4.58
CA GLY A 328 26.32 8.48 -5.46
C GLY A 328 26.08 9.94 -5.81
N GLY A 329 27.08 10.53 -6.45
CA GLY A 329 27.02 11.92 -6.91
C GLY A 329 26.18 12.09 -8.18
N PHE A 330 26.12 13.34 -8.61
CA PHE A 330 25.47 13.76 -9.84
C PHE A 330 26.50 14.18 -10.88
N ARG A 331 26.17 13.97 -12.16
CA ARG A 331 26.96 14.48 -13.28
C ARG A 331 26.08 14.93 -14.42
N ILE A 332 26.63 15.82 -15.26
CA ILE A 332 25.99 16.26 -16.49
C ILE A 332 26.33 15.28 -17.61
N VAL A 333 25.33 14.95 -18.43
CA VAL A 333 25.48 14.12 -19.64
C VAL A 333 24.96 14.85 -20.87
N SER A 334 25.69 14.70 -21.98
CA SER A 334 25.31 15.20 -23.30
C SER A 334 24.91 14.04 -24.21
N GLY A 335 23.80 14.14 -24.93
CA GLY A 335 23.47 13.20 -26.01
C GLY A 335 21.97 13.01 -26.27
N LEU A 336 21.64 12.58 -27.51
CA LEU A 336 20.27 12.26 -27.94
C LEU A 336 19.70 11.01 -27.25
N ALA A 337 20.55 10.07 -26.85
CA ALA A 337 20.14 8.94 -26.02
C ALA A 337 20.15 9.39 -24.55
N ARG A 338 18.96 9.69 -23.99
CA ARG A 338 18.80 9.98 -22.57
C ARG A 338 19.41 8.84 -21.74
N GLN A 339 20.59 9.05 -21.16
CA GLN A 339 21.08 8.19 -20.09
C GLN A 339 20.15 8.43 -18.90
N SER A 340 19.47 7.40 -18.43
CA SER A 340 18.61 7.50 -17.26
C SER A 340 19.46 7.51 -15.99
N SER A 341 19.02 8.28 -14.99
CA SER A 341 19.52 8.14 -13.62
C SER A 341 19.44 6.68 -13.16
N TYR A 342 20.35 6.29 -12.27
CA TYR A 342 20.37 4.96 -11.70
C TYR A 342 19.06 4.68 -10.94
N GLN A 343 18.37 3.60 -11.29
CA GLN A 343 17.15 3.16 -10.62
C GLN A 343 17.38 1.79 -9.97
N VAL A 344 17.10 1.68 -8.67
CA VAL A 344 17.13 0.38 -7.99
C VAL A 344 15.84 -0.36 -8.32
N VAL A 345 15.98 -1.55 -8.91
CA VAL A 345 14.85 -2.47 -9.10
C VAL A 345 14.79 -3.39 -7.88
N GLY A 346 13.93 -3.07 -6.92
CA GLY A 346 13.78 -3.80 -5.66
C GLY A 346 13.12 -5.18 -5.85
N ARG A 347 12.31 -5.33 -6.90
CA ARG A 347 11.47 -6.53 -7.15
C ARG A 347 10.60 -6.83 -5.92
N GLY A 348 9.86 -5.82 -5.49
CA GLY A 348 8.89 -5.94 -4.41
C GLY A 348 7.91 -7.09 -4.66
N LEU A 349 7.42 -7.74 -3.59
CA LEU A 349 6.48 -8.86 -3.70
C LEU A 349 5.17 -8.43 -4.39
N ASP A 350 4.73 -7.21 -4.13
CA ASP A 350 3.56 -6.61 -4.77
C ASP A 350 3.81 -6.38 -6.28
N ARG A 351 5.00 -5.90 -6.67
CA ARG A 351 5.41 -5.74 -8.08
C ARG A 351 5.47 -7.08 -8.82
N MET A 352 5.99 -8.12 -8.18
CA MET A 352 6.00 -9.47 -8.73
C MET A 352 4.58 -10.00 -8.97
N LEU A 353 3.65 -9.77 -8.04
CA LEU A 353 2.25 -10.16 -8.20
C LEU A 353 1.54 -9.37 -9.30
N LEU A 354 1.79 -8.06 -9.40
CA LEU A 354 1.25 -7.25 -10.50
C LEU A 354 1.72 -7.76 -11.86
N ARG A 355 3.02 -8.03 -11.99
CA ARG A 355 3.58 -8.59 -13.23
C ARG A 355 2.91 -9.92 -13.59
N LYS A 356 2.80 -10.84 -12.64
CA LYS A 356 2.08 -12.12 -12.83
C LYS A 356 0.63 -11.91 -13.24
N GLY A 357 -0.05 -10.91 -12.67
CA GLY A 357 -1.42 -10.54 -13.05
C GLY A 357 -1.53 -10.12 -14.51
N TRP A 358 -0.64 -9.23 -14.96
CA TRP A 358 -0.60 -8.79 -16.36
C TRP A 358 -0.16 -9.89 -17.33
N GLU A 359 0.83 -10.71 -16.96
CA GLU A 359 1.23 -11.90 -17.73
C GLU A 359 0.07 -12.89 -17.90
N ALA A 360 -0.73 -13.10 -16.84
CA ALA A 360 -1.91 -13.95 -16.89
C ALA A 360 -3.02 -13.36 -17.79
N ILE A 361 -3.21 -12.03 -17.81
CA ILE A 361 -4.09 -11.37 -18.78
C ILE A 361 -3.61 -11.62 -20.21
N ALA A 362 -2.31 -11.46 -20.48
CA ALA A 362 -1.74 -11.71 -21.81
C ALA A 362 -1.94 -13.18 -22.24
N ALA A 363 -1.84 -14.12 -21.29
CA ALA A 363 -2.13 -15.53 -21.49
C ALA A 363 -3.63 -15.89 -21.49
N SER A 364 -4.54 -14.90 -21.40
CA SER A 364 -6.00 -15.08 -21.34
C SER A 364 -6.48 -15.94 -20.15
N THR A 365 -5.72 -16.01 -19.05
CA THR A 365 -6.07 -16.73 -17.81
C THR A 365 -6.60 -15.77 -16.74
N LEU A 366 -7.78 -15.20 -17.00
CA LEU A 366 -8.35 -14.10 -16.20
C LEU A 366 -8.53 -14.42 -14.71
N ASP A 367 -8.88 -15.67 -14.35
CA ASP A 367 -9.02 -16.08 -12.95
C ASP A 367 -7.67 -16.03 -12.20
N ALA A 368 -6.58 -16.44 -12.87
CA ALA A 368 -5.23 -16.38 -12.30
C ALA A 368 -4.72 -14.94 -12.19
N ALA A 369 -5.10 -14.09 -13.15
CA ALA A 369 -4.82 -12.66 -13.10
C ALA A 369 -5.53 -11.98 -11.93
N GLU A 370 -6.83 -12.21 -11.79
CA GLU A 370 -7.64 -11.70 -10.68
C GLU A 370 -7.10 -12.18 -9.32
N GLU A 371 -6.74 -13.46 -9.18
CA GLU A 371 -6.10 -13.98 -7.98
C GLU A 371 -4.80 -13.22 -7.66
N SER A 372 -3.96 -12.95 -8.67
CA SER A 372 -2.69 -12.24 -8.49
C SER A 372 -2.89 -10.79 -8.02
N PHE A 373 -3.84 -10.06 -8.61
CA PHE A 373 -4.17 -8.70 -8.19
C PHE A 373 -4.76 -8.66 -6.79
N LEU A 374 -5.65 -9.59 -6.45
CA LEU A 374 -6.24 -9.65 -5.10
C LEU A 374 -5.20 -10.03 -4.04
N ARG A 375 -4.26 -10.94 -4.36
CA ARG A 375 -3.11 -11.22 -3.49
C ARG A 375 -2.22 -10.00 -3.28
N CYS A 376 -2.06 -9.15 -4.29
CA CYS A 376 -1.34 -7.90 -4.16
C CYS A 376 -2.03 -6.97 -3.14
N LEU A 377 -3.36 -6.88 -3.21
CA LEU A 377 -4.18 -6.08 -2.29
C LEU A 377 -4.25 -6.64 -0.85
N ASN A 378 -3.81 -7.88 -0.61
CA ASN A 378 -3.67 -8.41 0.75
C ASN A 378 -2.55 -7.72 1.55
N PHE A 379 -1.58 -7.10 0.86
CA PHE A 379 -0.46 -6.45 1.53
C PHE A 379 -0.79 -5.02 1.97
N ALA A 380 -1.32 -4.22 1.03
CA ALA A 380 -1.67 -2.83 1.25
C ALA A 380 -2.71 -2.39 0.20
N PHE A 381 -3.18 -1.15 0.32
CA PHE A 381 -3.94 -0.51 -0.74
C PHE A 381 -2.99 -0.18 -1.92
N ILE A 382 -3.03 -1.00 -2.98
CA ILE A 382 -2.17 -0.86 -4.17
C ILE A 382 -3.03 -0.39 -5.37
N PRO A 383 -2.98 0.89 -5.75
CA PRO A 383 -3.75 1.45 -6.86
C PRO A 383 -3.67 0.64 -8.17
N GLU A 384 -2.47 0.20 -8.53
CA GLU A 384 -2.17 -0.53 -9.76
C GLU A 384 -2.91 -1.88 -9.80
N ALA A 385 -3.05 -2.53 -8.63
CA ALA A 385 -3.78 -3.79 -8.53
C ALA A 385 -5.30 -3.58 -8.67
N LEU A 386 -5.83 -2.44 -8.24
CA LEU A 386 -7.25 -2.10 -8.46
C LEU A 386 -7.56 -1.87 -9.94
N VAL A 387 -6.63 -1.26 -10.69
CA VAL A 387 -6.76 -1.11 -12.14
C VAL A 387 -6.72 -2.48 -12.83
N GLY A 388 -5.76 -3.34 -12.47
CA GLY A 388 -5.69 -4.72 -12.99
C GLY A 388 -6.94 -5.54 -12.66
N LEU A 389 -7.46 -5.41 -11.44
CA LEU A 389 -8.68 -6.09 -11.01
C LEU A 389 -9.91 -5.60 -11.80
N ALA A 390 -10.07 -4.27 -11.96
CA ALA A 390 -11.14 -3.70 -12.77
C ALA A 390 -11.04 -4.17 -14.23
N TYR A 391 -9.83 -4.27 -14.78
CA TYR A 391 -9.57 -4.80 -16.11
C TYR A 391 -10.09 -6.25 -16.24
N CYS A 392 -9.71 -7.15 -15.32
CA CYS A 392 -10.20 -8.54 -15.32
C CYS A 392 -11.73 -8.61 -15.23
N GLN A 393 -12.32 -7.83 -14.32
CA GLN A 393 -13.76 -7.80 -14.09
C GLN A 393 -14.52 -7.34 -15.34
N LEU A 394 -14.04 -6.34 -16.07
CA LEU A 394 -14.63 -5.93 -17.36
C LEU A 394 -14.51 -7.01 -18.43
N MET A 395 -13.35 -7.67 -18.53
CA MET A 395 -13.15 -8.79 -19.46
C MET A 395 -14.07 -9.98 -19.17
N GLN A 396 -14.58 -10.09 -17.93
CA GLN A 396 -15.52 -11.12 -17.50
C GLN A 396 -16.97 -10.63 -17.43
N GLY A 397 -17.28 -9.43 -17.92
CA GLY A 397 -18.65 -8.90 -17.95
C GLY A 397 -19.18 -8.34 -16.63
N ARG A 398 -18.31 -8.15 -15.62
CA ARG A 398 -18.67 -7.74 -14.25
C ARG A 398 -18.45 -6.24 -14.02
N THR A 399 -19.25 -5.42 -14.68
CA THR A 399 -19.12 -3.95 -14.66
C THR A 399 -19.31 -3.31 -13.28
N GLU A 400 -20.23 -3.84 -12.47
CA GLU A 400 -20.49 -3.31 -11.12
C GLU A 400 -19.33 -3.61 -10.16
N ASP A 401 -18.71 -4.79 -10.27
CA ASP A 401 -17.54 -5.14 -9.47
C ASP A 401 -16.36 -4.22 -9.84
N ALA A 402 -16.13 -4.00 -11.14
CA ALA A 402 -15.11 -3.07 -11.64
C ALA A 402 -15.32 -1.65 -11.10
N ARG A 403 -16.58 -1.18 -11.11
CA ARG A 403 -16.97 0.10 -10.53
C ARG A 403 -16.65 0.14 -9.03
N GLN A 404 -17.00 -0.88 -8.26
CA GLN A 404 -16.75 -0.89 -6.82
C GLN A 404 -15.27 -0.94 -6.47
N SER A 405 -14.47 -1.68 -7.24
CA SER A 405 -13.01 -1.75 -7.07
C SER A 405 -12.38 -0.37 -7.25
N LEU A 406 -12.68 0.31 -8.35
CA LEU A 406 -12.02 1.56 -8.71
C LEU A 406 -12.57 2.78 -7.94
N LYS A 407 -13.86 2.75 -7.56
CA LYS A 407 -14.49 3.85 -6.79
C LYS A 407 -13.72 4.13 -5.50
N LYS A 408 -13.20 3.11 -4.83
CA LYS A 408 -12.46 3.29 -3.56
C LYS A 408 -11.21 4.12 -3.74
N TRP A 409 -10.49 3.92 -4.84
CA TRP A 409 -9.31 4.72 -5.14
C TRP A 409 -9.68 6.17 -5.45
N LEU A 410 -10.72 6.39 -6.26
CA LEU A 410 -11.19 7.73 -6.55
C LEU A 410 -11.69 8.44 -5.28
N ASP A 411 -12.46 7.76 -4.42
CA ASP A 411 -12.91 8.28 -3.13
C ASP A 411 -11.72 8.64 -2.23
N LEU A 412 -10.69 7.80 -2.15
CA LEU A 412 -9.47 8.09 -1.39
C LEU A 412 -8.74 9.32 -1.96
N THR A 413 -8.61 9.40 -3.27
CA THR A 413 -7.92 10.50 -3.99
C THR A 413 -8.61 11.84 -3.73
N PHE A 414 -9.93 11.90 -3.85
CA PHE A 414 -10.67 13.15 -3.67
C PHE A 414 -10.99 13.47 -2.21
N ALA A 415 -11.45 12.49 -1.42
CA ALA A 415 -11.94 12.76 -0.06
C ALA A 415 -10.82 12.78 0.99
N TYR A 416 -9.83 11.89 0.86
CA TYR A 416 -8.76 11.76 1.87
C TYR A 416 -7.53 12.59 1.50
N HIS A 417 -7.08 12.50 0.26
CA HIS A 417 -5.90 13.24 -0.20
C HIS A 417 -6.22 14.65 -0.72
N LYS A 418 -7.51 14.98 -0.90
CA LYS A 418 -7.99 16.28 -1.41
C LYS A 418 -7.33 16.67 -2.75
N CYS A 419 -7.07 15.68 -3.61
CA CYS A 419 -6.52 15.91 -4.94
C CYS A 419 -7.54 16.66 -5.82
N LYS A 420 -7.09 17.58 -6.68
CA LYS A 420 -7.97 18.37 -7.56
C LYS A 420 -8.47 17.58 -8.75
N ASP A 421 -7.63 16.69 -9.27
CA ASP A 421 -7.94 15.79 -10.38
C ASP A 421 -7.50 14.35 -10.06
N PRO A 422 -8.04 13.36 -10.79
CA PRO A 422 -7.72 11.96 -10.57
C PRO A 422 -6.45 11.55 -11.32
N ASP A 423 -5.94 10.35 -11.01
CA ASP A 423 -4.99 9.68 -11.89
C ASP A 423 -5.65 9.40 -13.27
N PRO A 424 -5.10 9.87 -14.42
CA PRO A 424 -5.58 9.61 -15.77
C PRO A 424 -5.84 8.17 -16.12
N VAL A 425 -5.05 7.20 -15.66
CA VAL A 425 -5.32 5.79 -15.98
C VAL A 425 -6.52 5.29 -15.20
N ALA A 426 -6.63 5.65 -13.91
CA ALA A 426 -7.86 5.40 -13.16
C ALA A 426 -9.07 6.06 -13.81
N TRP A 427 -8.93 7.32 -14.24
CA TRP A 427 -10.05 8.06 -14.83
C TRP A 427 -10.47 7.49 -16.18
N ALA A 428 -9.50 7.13 -17.04
CA ALA A 428 -9.76 6.44 -18.30
C ALA A 428 -10.47 5.10 -18.07
N MET A 429 -10.03 4.32 -17.08
CA MET A 429 -10.70 3.07 -16.70
C MET A 429 -12.11 3.32 -16.15
N TRP A 430 -12.33 4.42 -15.43
CA TRP A 430 -13.65 4.81 -14.92
C TRP A 430 -14.63 5.19 -16.04
N ILE A 431 -14.15 5.88 -17.08
CA ILE A 431 -14.91 6.14 -18.32
C ILE A 431 -15.20 4.83 -19.06
N ARG A 432 -14.20 3.92 -19.14
CA ARG A 432 -14.36 2.59 -19.74
C ARG A 432 -15.46 1.77 -19.05
N ILE A 433 -15.52 1.79 -17.72
CA ILE A 433 -16.58 1.12 -16.94
C ILE A 433 -17.97 1.66 -17.30
N ALA A 434 -18.12 2.97 -17.54
CA ALA A 434 -19.38 3.57 -17.98
C ALA A 434 -19.80 3.08 -19.37
N LEU A 435 -18.87 3.07 -20.34
CA LEU A 435 -19.11 2.51 -21.68
C LEU A 435 -19.48 1.02 -21.63
N CYS A 436 -18.76 0.21 -20.88
CA CYS A 436 -19.08 -1.21 -20.68
C CYS A 436 -20.42 -1.42 -19.97
N SER A 437 -20.92 -0.43 -19.23
CA SER A 437 -22.26 -0.46 -18.64
C SER A 437 -23.38 -0.02 -19.61
N GLY A 438 -23.04 0.35 -20.84
CA GLY A 438 -23.98 0.90 -21.83
C GLY A 438 -24.37 2.36 -21.57
N ASP A 439 -23.62 3.07 -20.71
CA ASP A 439 -23.94 4.44 -20.27
C ASP A 439 -23.01 5.45 -20.97
N VAL A 440 -23.25 5.67 -22.26
CA VAL A 440 -22.44 6.55 -23.12
C VAL A 440 -22.49 8.01 -22.66
N ASP A 441 -23.65 8.48 -22.17
CA ASP A 441 -23.81 9.84 -21.66
C ASP A 441 -22.89 10.09 -20.45
N SER A 442 -22.91 9.17 -19.48
CA SER A 442 -22.03 9.21 -18.30
C SER A 442 -20.55 9.11 -18.69
N ALA A 443 -20.21 8.27 -19.68
CA ALA A 443 -18.85 8.19 -20.19
C ALA A 443 -18.38 9.53 -20.79
N THR A 444 -19.24 10.17 -21.58
CA THR A 444 -18.98 11.46 -22.24
C THR A 444 -18.83 12.59 -21.22
N GLU A 445 -19.76 12.69 -20.26
CA GLU A 445 -19.72 13.67 -19.17
C GLU A 445 -18.39 13.59 -18.40
N ARG A 446 -17.97 12.36 -18.05
CA ARG A 446 -16.72 12.11 -17.32
C ARG A 446 -15.49 12.42 -18.14
N ALA A 447 -15.50 12.14 -19.43
CA ALA A 447 -14.39 12.44 -20.33
C ALA A 447 -14.14 13.95 -20.48
N LEU A 448 -15.19 14.76 -20.35
CA LEU A 448 -15.17 16.22 -20.38
C LEU A 448 -14.90 16.89 -19.02
N GLN A 449 -14.97 16.14 -17.91
CA GLN A 449 -14.87 16.71 -16.56
C GLN A 449 -13.49 17.30 -16.23
N PHE A 450 -12.42 16.73 -16.80
CA PHE A 450 -11.03 17.15 -16.57
C PHE A 450 -10.30 17.37 -17.90
N PRO A 451 -10.66 18.41 -18.68
CA PRO A 451 -10.15 18.60 -20.05
C PRO A 451 -8.64 18.83 -20.07
N HIS A 452 -8.08 19.48 -19.04
CA HIS A 452 -6.65 19.76 -18.90
C HIS A 452 -5.78 18.51 -18.67
N LEU A 453 -6.40 17.39 -18.27
CA LEU A 453 -5.70 16.15 -17.95
C LEU A 453 -5.37 15.41 -19.25
N VAL A 454 -4.09 15.35 -19.61
CA VAL A 454 -3.62 14.71 -20.86
C VAL A 454 -2.83 13.46 -20.54
N HIS A 455 -3.21 12.33 -21.13
CA HIS A 455 -2.55 11.05 -20.98
C HIS A 455 -3.04 10.07 -22.06
N GLN A 456 -2.18 9.23 -22.60
CA GLN A 456 -2.48 8.35 -23.73
C GLN A 456 -3.74 7.49 -23.51
N GLU A 457 -3.88 6.86 -22.34
CA GLU A 457 -5.07 6.05 -22.03
C GLU A 457 -6.37 6.88 -21.98
N LEU A 458 -6.30 8.13 -21.53
CA LEU A 458 -7.45 9.03 -21.47
C LEU A 458 -7.78 9.60 -22.85
N ASP A 459 -6.77 9.89 -23.65
CA ASP A 459 -6.93 10.39 -25.02
C ASP A 459 -7.51 9.31 -25.94
N ARG A 460 -7.08 8.06 -25.78
CA ARG A 460 -7.66 6.90 -26.48
C ARG A 460 -9.16 6.76 -26.20
N ILE A 461 -9.58 6.83 -24.94
CA ILE A 461 -11.01 6.70 -24.61
C ILE A 461 -11.83 7.93 -25.05
N ARG A 462 -11.24 9.13 -25.06
CA ARG A 462 -11.85 10.34 -25.64
C ARG A 462 -12.02 10.25 -27.15
N ALA A 463 -11.03 9.69 -27.85
CA ALA A 463 -11.09 9.47 -29.30
C ALA A 463 -12.20 8.47 -29.66
N VAL A 464 -12.41 7.42 -28.87
CA VAL A 464 -13.56 6.50 -29.02
C VAL A 464 -14.89 7.23 -28.86
N LEU A 465 -14.97 8.21 -27.96
CA LEU A 465 -16.15 9.06 -27.76
C LEU A 465 -16.30 10.18 -28.80
N LYS A 466 -15.42 10.25 -29.82
CA LYS A 466 -15.37 11.32 -30.83
C LYS A 466 -15.26 12.74 -30.25
N LEU A 467 -14.66 12.85 -29.07
CA LEU A 467 -14.34 14.14 -28.49
C LEU A 467 -13.09 14.70 -29.18
N ASP A 468 -13.10 15.99 -29.50
CA ASP A 468 -11.95 16.66 -30.11
C ASP A 468 -10.80 16.76 -29.09
N VAL A 469 -9.92 15.76 -29.11
CA VAL A 469 -8.74 15.69 -28.24
C VAL A 469 -7.82 16.88 -28.48
N THR A 470 -7.76 17.44 -29.69
CA THR A 470 -6.90 18.59 -29.99
C THR A 470 -7.41 19.87 -29.34
N GLN A 471 -8.73 20.07 -29.28
CA GLN A 471 -9.32 21.18 -28.53
C GLN A 471 -9.21 20.97 -27.03
N LEU A 472 -9.50 19.75 -26.54
CA LEU A 472 -9.45 19.44 -25.10
C LEU A 472 -8.03 19.52 -24.53
N SER A 473 -7.04 19.10 -25.31
CA SER A 473 -5.63 19.03 -24.88
C SER A 473 -4.83 20.29 -25.27
N SER A 474 -5.46 21.28 -25.91
CA SER A 474 -4.79 22.52 -26.32
C SER A 474 -4.32 23.30 -25.09
N GLY A 475 -3.06 23.08 -24.70
CA GLY A 475 -2.41 23.68 -23.53
C GLY A 475 -2.25 22.77 -22.31
N GLY A 476 -2.70 21.51 -22.37
CA GLY A 476 -2.49 20.53 -21.30
C GLY A 476 -1.08 19.95 -21.31
N THR A 477 -0.45 19.82 -20.13
CA THR A 477 0.81 19.09 -19.96
C THR A 477 0.52 17.61 -19.72
N TRP A 478 1.32 16.73 -20.33
CA TRP A 478 1.26 15.28 -20.09
C TRP A 478 1.32 14.97 -18.58
N ARG A 479 0.35 14.21 -18.05
CA ARG A 479 0.23 13.88 -16.63
C ARG A 479 0.55 12.40 -16.37
N ALA A 480 1.74 12.15 -15.82
CA ALA A 480 2.25 10.81 -15.55
C ALA A 480 1.39 9.98 -14.58
N SER A 481 1.12 8.70 -14.85
CA SER A 481 0.38 7.78 -13.97
C SER A 481 1.24 7.00 -12.98
N ILE A 482 0.66 6.71 -11.81
CA ILE A 482 1.23 5.73 -10.87
C ILE A 482 0.77 4.31 -11.16
N ALA A 483 -0.19 4.14 -12.06
CA ALA A 483 -0.78 2.86 -12.45
C ALA A 483 -0.74 2.65 -13.97
N PRO A 484 0.44 2.78 -14.62
CA PRO A 484 0.57 2.56 -16.06
C PRO A 484 0.08 1.15 -16.43
N LEU A 485 -0.63 1.07 -17.55
CA LEU A 485 -0.96 -0.21 -18.17
C LEU A 485 0.24 -0.73 -18.98
N PRO A 486 0.35 -2.05 -19.22
CA PRO A 486 1.29 -2.58 -20.19
C PRO A 486 1.14 -1.86 -21.54
N ALA A 487 2.26 -1.54 -22.18
CA ALA A 487 2.26 -0.88 -23.47
C ALA A 487 1.50 -1.75 -24.49
N SER A 488 0.58 -1.10 -25.21
CA SER A 488 -0.22 -1.69 -26.28
C SER A 488 -0.26 -0.67 -27.42
N ASP A 489 -0.29 -1.14 -28.66
CA ASP A 489 -0.59 -0.25 -29.78
C ASP A 489 -2.10 0.10 -29.82
N GLU A 490 -2.49 1.03 -30.69
CA GLU A 490 -3.88 1.46 -30.80
C GLU A 490 -4.82 0.32 -31.22
N HIS A 491 -4.35 -0.58 -32.09
CA HIS A 491 -5.15 -1.69 -32.58
C HIS A 491 -5.43 -2.72 -31.48
N GLU A 492 -4.39 -3.12 -30.75
CA GLU A 492 -4.49 -4.02 -29.60
C GLU A 492 -5.40 -3.42 -28.52
N TRP A 493 -5.20 -2.14 -28.19
CA TRP A 493 -6.03 -1.44 -27.22
C TRP A 493 -7.51 -1.42 -27.62
N LEU A 494 -7.83 -1.13 -28.89
CA LEU A 494 -9.21 -1.16 -29.41
C LEU A 494 -9.80 -2.57 -29.38
N GLN A 495 -9.01 -3.60 -29.72
CA GLN A 495 -9.45 -4.99 -29.60
C GLN A 495 -9.79 -5.36 -28.15
N GLN A 496 -8.96 -4.95 -27.19
CA GLN A 496 -9.21 -5.18 -25.78
C GLN A 496 -10.51 -4.49 -25.31
N LEU A 497 -10.72 -3.22 -25.68
CA LEU A 497 -11.97 -2.51 -25.39
C LEU A 497 -13.18 -3.21 -25.98
N ASN A 498 -13.10 -3.67 -27.24
CA ASN A 498 -14.19 -4.40 -27.90
C ASN A 498 -14.49 -5.73 -27.21
N ARG A 499 -13.48 -6.47 -26.73
CA ARG A 499 -13.69 -7.69 -25.93
C ARG A 499 -14.42 -7.38 -24.63
N MET A 500 -14.04 -6.31 -23.93
CA MET A 500 -14.73 -5.88 -22.70
C MET A 500 -16.18 -5.49 -22.96
N LEU A 501 -16.45 -4.70 -24.01
CA LEU A 501 -17.81 -4.29 -24.39
C LEU A 501 -18.69 -5.52 -24.66
N ARG A 502 -18.22 -6.47 -25.48
CA ARG A 502 -18.94 -7.72 -25.77
C ARG A 502 -19.15 -8.58 -24.52
N ALA A 503 -18.13 -8.74 -23.69
CA ALA A 503 -18.25 -9.47 -22.41
C ALA A 503 -19.31 -8.85 -21.49
N CYS A 504 -19.49 -7.53 -21.55
CA CYS A 504 -20.50 -6.79 -20.80
C CYS A 504 -21.87 -6.68 -21.51
N GLY A 505 -22.08 -7.43 -22.60
CA GLY A 505 -23.35 -7.46 -23.35
C GLY A 505 -23.61 -6.20 -24.18
N GLN A 506 -22.56 -5.44 -24.53
CA GLN A 506 -22.65 -4.20 -25.30
C GLN A 506 -22.21 -4.42 -26.77
N ASP A 507 -22.76 -5.43 -27.45
CA ASP A 507 -22.36 -5.79 -28.82
C ASP A 507 -22.56 -4.65 -29.83
N ALA A 508 -23.64 -3.88 -29.69
CA ALA A 508 -23.91 -2.73 -30.56
C ALA A 508 -22.85 -1.63 -30.37
N LEU A 509 -22.45 -1.34 -29.13
CA LEU A 509 -21.37 -0.39 -28.86
C LEU A 509 -20.04 -0.92 -29.38
N ALA A 510 -19.75 -2.22 -29.20
CA ALA A 510 -18.53 -2.82 -29.75
C ALA A 510 -18.48 -2.72 -31.29
N ALA A 511 -19.61 -2.95 -31.97
CA ALA A 511 -19.70 -2.78 -33.42
C ALA A 511 -19.47 -1.32 -33.85
N ALA A 512 -20.09 -0.36 -33.15
CA ALA A 512 -19.92 1.06 -33.41
C ALA A 512 -18.49 1.54 -33.17
N VAL A 513 -17.84 1.12 -32.07
CA VAL A 513 -16.44 1.41 -31.79
C VAL A 513 -15.52 0.83 -32.87
N GLN A 514 -15.78 -0.40 -33.32
CA GLN A 514 -15.01 -1.04 -34.40
C GLN A 514 -15.19 -0.35 -35.75
N ALA A 515 -16.39 0.17 -36.04
CA ALA A 515 -16.70 0.94 -37.24
C ALA A 515 -16.18 2.39 -37.18
N GLY A 516 -15.81 2.86 -35.99
CA GLY A 516 -15.42 4.25 -35.78
C GLY A 516 -16.60 5.21 -35.83
N ASP A 517 -17.80 4.76 -35.46
CA ASP A 517 -19.03 5.55 -35.45
C ASP A 517 -19.03 6.60 -34.32
N ASP A 518 -19.90 7.59 -34.46
CA ASP A 518 -20.17 8.58 -33.42
C ASP A 518 -21.14 8.03 -32.38
N LEU A 519 -20.60 7.65 -31.22
CA LEU A 519 -21.36 7.04 -30.13
C LEU A 519 -22.45 7.96 -29.57
N SER A 520 -22.34 9.28 -29.73
CA SER A 520 -23.38 10.22 -29.26
C SER A 520 -24.70 10.11 -30.03
N LYS A 521 -24.66 9.53 -31.24
CA LYS A 521 -25.84 9.29 -32.08
C LYS A 521 -26.54 7.98 -31.75
N MET A 522 -25.89 7.10 -31.00
CA MET A 522 -26.53 5.91 -30.49
C MET A 522 -27.45 6.33 -29.34
N GLY A 523 -28.73 6.55 -29.67
CA GLY A 523 -29.75 6.86 -28.66
C GLY A 523 -29.67 5.88 -27.48
N PRO A 524 -30.05 6.29 -26.27
CA PRO A 524 -29.78 5.53 -25.05
C PRO A 524 -30.23 4.09 -25.25
N ALA A 525 -29.27 3.15 -25.18
CA ALA A 525 -29.54 1.73 -25.33
C ALA A 525 -30.72 1.40 -24.43
N ALA A 526 -31.76 0.80 -24.98
CA ALA A 526 -33.02 0.53 -24.29
C ALA A 526 -32.71 -0.18 -22.97
N ARG A 527 -32.68 0.60 -21.87
CA ARG A 527 -32.36 0.07 -20.54
C ARG A 527 -33.31 -1.11 -20.31
N PRO A 528 -32.83 -2.31 -19.94
CA PRO A 528 -33.72 -3.43 -19.63
C PRO A 528 -34.80 -2.93 -18.66
N SER A 529 -36.05 -3.09 -19.09
CA SER A 529 -37.18 -2.22 -18.74
C SER A 529 -37.15 -1.60 -17.33
N THR A 530 -37.02 -0.28 -17.29
CA THR A 530 -37.08 0.58 -16.10
C THR A 530 -38.46 0.68 -15.46
N ARG A 531 -39.50 0.02 -16.00
CA ARG A 531 -40.86 0.03 -15.44
C ARG A 531 -40.90 -0.46 -13.99
N ILE A 532 -40.05 -1.43 -13.62
CA ILE A 532 -39.97 -1.93 -12.23
C ILE A 532 -39.18 -0.96 -11.32
N ALA A 533 -38.25 -0.18 -11.86
CA ALA A 533 -37.41 0.76 -11.09
C ALA A 533 -38.10 2.12 -10.85
N ALA A 534 -38.88 2.61 -11.81
CA ALA A 534 -39.64 3.85 -11.69
C ALA A 534 -40.81 3.72 -10.71
N ILE A 535 -41.53 2.58 -10.72
CA ILE A 535 -42.57 2.26 -9.73
C ILE A 535 -41.96 2.15 -8.31
N LYS A 536 -40.74 1.62 -8.19
CA LYS A 536 -40.00 1.57 -6.91
C LYS A 536 -39.48 2.92 -6.42
N ARG A 537 -39.23 3.90 -7.31
CA ARG A 537 -38.82 5.28 -6.94
C ARG A 537 -40.03 6.14 -6.55
N ALA A 538 -41.14 6.06 -7.28
CA ALA A 538 -42.36 6.80 -6.97
C ALA A 538 -42.98 6.36 -5.63
N ALA A 539 -42.95 5.05 -5.32
CA ALA A 539 -43.42 4.53 -4.03
C ALA A 539 -42.53 4.91 -2.81
N ARG A 540 -41.33 5.46 -3.03
CA ARG A 540 -40.40 5.88 -1.97
C ARG A 540 -40.46 7.37 -1.65
N ALA A 541 -41.02 8.21 -2.52
CA ALA A 541 -40.98 9.66 -2.37
C ALA A 541 -42.08 10.23 -1.45
N THR A 542 -43.20 9.51 -1.25
CA THR A 542 -44.36 10.04 -0.49
C THR A 542 -44.50 9.50 0.94
N SER A 543 -43.51 8.80 1.49
CA SER A 543 -43.62 8.21 2.84
C SER A 543 -42.53 8.61 3.84
N SER A 544 -41.57 9.46 3.47
CA SER A 544 -40.26 9.47 4.16
C SER A 544 -40.32 9.87 5.64
N ILE A 545 -41.01 10.94 6.07
CA ILE A 545 -40.78 11.44 7.44
C ILE A 545 -41.42 10.56 8.54
N VAL A 546 -42.66 10.07 8.34
CA VAL A 546 -43.34 9.21 9.32
C VAL A 546 -42.86 7.77 9.23
N VAL A 547 -42.63 7.26 8.02
CA VAL A 547 -42.09 5.90 7.83
C VAL A 547 -40.62 5.84 8.24
N ASP A 548 -39.83 6.90 8.13
CA ASP A 548 -38.44 6.89 8.60
C ASP A 548 -38.35 6.99 10.13
N ARG A 549 -39.28 7.69 10.82
CA ARG A 549 -39.40 7.61 12.29
C ARG A 549 -39.88 6.24 12.77
N ALA A 550 -40.88 5.65 12.11
CA ALA A 550 -41.34 4.30 12.42
C ALA A 550 -40.26 3.25 12.11
N LYS A 551 -39.56 3.37 10.97
CA LYS A 551 -38.38 2.56 10.63
C LYS A 551 -37.23 2.80 11.57
N ALA A 552 -37.00 3.99 12.12
CA ALA A 552 -35.94 4.22 13.10
C ALA A 552 -36.25 3.51 14.43
N ARG A 553 -37.49 3.58 14.91
CA ARG A 553 -37.96 2.81 16.09
C ARG A 553 -37.96 1.30 15.85
N LEU A 554 -38.47 0.85 14.71
CA LEU A 554 -38.43 -0.56 14.29
C LEU A 554 -37.02 -1.03 13.98
N ARG A 555 -36.10 -0.17 13.53
CA ARG A 555 -34.67 -0.49 13.38
C ARG A 555 -34.06 -0.72 14.74
N GLY A 556 -34.34 0.09 15.76
CA GLY A 556 -33.88 -0.16 17.12
C GLY A 556 -34.36 -1.50 17.69
N LEU A 557 -35.65 -1.83 17.48
CA LEU A 557 -36.23 -3.11 17.93
C LEU A 557 -35.72 -4.31 17.11
N LYS A 558 -35.65 -4.16 15.78
CA LYS A 558 -35.08 -5.16 14.86
C LYS A 558 -33.61 -5.38 15.17
N LYS A 559 -32.84 -4.33 15.41
CA LYS A 559 -31.43 -4.39 15.84
C LYS A 559 -31.30 -5.25 17.10
N ARG A 560 -32.13 -5.02 18.12
CA ARG A 560 -32.15 -5.87 19.34
C ARG A 560 -32.59 -7.32 19.10
N LEU A 561 -33.41 -7.59 18.08
CA LEU A 561 -33.91 -8.94 17.76
C LEU A 561 -33.05 -9.70 16.74
N THR A 562 -32.22 -9.01 15.96
CA THR A 562 -31.43 -9.60 14.86
C THR A 562 -29.92 -9.42 15.04
N GLU A 563 -29.49 -8.55 15.94
CA GLU A 563 -28.08 -8.34 16.25
C GLU A 563 -27.79 -8.74 17.70
N ASN A 564 -26.90 -9.71 17.84
CA ASN A 564 -26.19 -10.01 19.08
C ASN A 564 -24.68 -9.81 18.84
N ASP A 565 -23.89 -9.91 19.91
CA ASP A 565 -22.44 -9.70 19.85
C ASP A 565 -21.77 -10.60 18.79
N TRP A 566 -22.25 -11.84 18.64
CA TRP A 566 -21.82 -12.75 17.58
C TRP A 566 -22.01 -12.17 16.18
N THR A 567 -23.24 -11.74 15.84
CA THR A 567 -23.52 -11.18 14.51
C THR A 567 -22.76 -9.89 14.23
N LEU A 568 -22.55 -9.04 15.23
CA LEU A 568 -21.76 -7.82 15.09
C LEU A 568 -20.27 -8.13 14.87
N HIS A 569 -19.74 -9.11 15.59
CA HIS A 569 -18.38 -9.59 15.43
C HIS A 569 -18.15 -10.19 14.04
N VAL A 570 -18.96 -11.17 13.64
CA VAL A 570 -18.92 -11.76 12.28
C VAL A 570 -18.97 -10.67 11.23
N GLY A 571 -19.87 -9.70 11.43
CA GLY A 571 -20.07 -8.63 10.48
C GLY A 571 -18.85 -7.73 10.31
N ARG A 572 -18.25 -7.32 11.44
CA ARG A 572 -17.06 -6.47 11.49
C ARG A 572 -15.84 -7.16 10.90
N VAL A 573 -15.57 -8.39 11.32
CA VAL A 573 -14.39 -9.14 10.89
C VAL A 573 -14.47 -9.44 9.39
N THR A 574 -15.60 -9.99 8.92
CA THR A 574 -15.79 -10.37 7.51
C THR A 574 -15.65 -9.18 6.55
N SER A 575 -16.08 -7.98 6.95
CA SER A 575 -15.97 -6.78 6.10
C SER A 575 -14.55 -6.18 6.07
N GLY A 576 -13.70 -6.51 7.03
CA GLY A 576 -12.29 -6.10 7.05
C GLY A 576 -11.36 -7.10 6.36
N GLU A 577 -11.75 -8.37 6.31
CA GLU A 577 -10.87 -9.43 5.79
C GLU A 577 -10.78 -9.45 4.26
N PRO A 578 -9.57 -9.38 3.68
CA PRO A 578 -9.38 -9.60 2.27
C PRO A 578 -9.60 -11.08 1.95
N ALA A 579 -10.60 -11.35 1.12
CA ALA A 579 -10.95 -12.69 0.73
C ALA A 579 -11.53 -12.75 -0.68
N LEU A 580 -11.21 -13.84 -1.37
CA LEU A 580 -11.75 -14.15 -2.69
C LEU A 580 -13.11 -14.84 -2.60
N ARG A 581 -13.32 -15.63 -1.54
CA ARG A 581 -14.51 -16.45 -1.37
C ARG A 581 -14.95 -16.47 0.10
N GLY A 582 -16.25 -16.48 0.29
CA GLY A 582 -16.88 -16.81 1.57
C GLY A 582 -17.57 -18.16 1.43
N VAL A 583 -17.27 -19.12 2.28
CA VAL A 583 -17.81 -20.48 2.25
C VAL A 583 -18.73 -20.70 3.44
N ILE A 584 -19.97 -21.14 3.21
CA ILE A 584 -20.89 -21.55 4.28
C ILE A 584 -21.10 -23.05 4.20
N LEU A 585 -20.80 -23.74 5.30
CA LEU A 585 -20.99 -25.18 5.44
C LEU A 585 -22.30 -25.47 6.17
N GLU A 586 -23.20 -26.21 5.51
CA GLU A 586 -24.60 -26.41 5.92
C GLU A 586 -25.38 -25.08 6.02
N PRO A 587 -25.76 -24.48 4.87
CA PRO A 587 -26.49 -23.21 4.86
C PRO A 587 -27.85 -23.33 5.59
N SER A 588 -28.11 -22.40 6.50
CA SER A 588 -29.39 -22.22 7.17
C SER A 588 -29.85 -20.78 7.06
N LEU A 589 -31.07 -20.59 6.54
CA LEU A 589 -31.68 -19.26 6.44
C LEU A 589 -32.14 -18.72 7.79
N LEU A 590 -32.28 -19.58 8.81
CA LEU A 590 -32.72 -19.17 10.15
C LEU A 590 -31.54 -18.78 11.06
N ASN A 591 -30.32 -19.11 10.66
CA ASN A 591 -29.12 -18.81 11.43
C ASN A 591 -28.73 -17.32 11.29
N LEU A 592 -28.77 -16.56 12.38
CA LEU A 592 -28.49 -15.11 12.39
C LEU A 592 -27.03 -14.80 12.03
N GLY A 593 -26.06 -15.59 12.51
CA GLY A 593 -24.66 -15.38 12.19
C GLY A 593 -24.36 -15.59 10.71
N GLN A 594 -24.95 -16.61 10.08
CA GLN A 594 -24.84 -16.78 8.63
C GLN A 594 -25.50 -15.62 7.85
N ARG A 595 -26.59 -15.04 8.34
CA ARG A 595 -27.19 -13.85 7.71
C ARG A 595 -26.24 -12.66 7.78
N SER A 596 -25.61 -12.44 8.94
CA SER A 596 -24.58 -11.41 9.12
C SER A 596 -23.39 -11.65 8.20
N PHE A 597 -22.87 -12.87 8.17
CA PHE A 597 -21.78 -13.29 7.28
C PHE A 597 -22.10 -12.98 5.82
N ARG A 598 -23.26 -13.44 5.30
CA ARG A 598 -23.69 -13.13 3.91
C ARG A 598 -23.79 -11.63 3.65
N GLN A 599 -24.35 -10.88 4.60
CA GLN A 599 -24.50 -9.43 4.46
C GLN A 599 -23.13 -8.73 4.44
N SER A 600 -22.19 -9.17 5.27
CA SER A 600 -20.86 -8.59 5.34
C SER A 600 -19.97 -8.98 4.18
N LEU A 601 -20.11 -10.18 3.59
CA LEU A 601 -19.47 -10.52 2.32
C LEU A 601 -19.96 -9.60 1.21
N ARG A 602 -21.26 -9.30 1.15
CA ARG A 602 -21.82 -8.35 0.17
C ARG A 602 -21.36 -6.91 0.38
N ASN A 603 -21.13 -6.53 1.63
CA ASN A 603 -20.66 -5.20 1.99
C ASN A 603 -19.13 -5.10 2.04
N SER A 604 -18.43 -6.23 1.91
CA SER A 604 -16.98 -6.30 1.98
C SER A 604 -16.42 -5.59 0.75
N PRO A 605 -15.37 -4.76 0.90
CA PRO A 605 -14.71 -4.14 -0.24
C PRO A 605 -14.15 -5.19 -1.21
N TRP A 606 -13.95 -6.42 -0.76
CA TRP A 606 -13.38 -7.50 -1.56
C TRP A 606 -14.43 -8.28 -2.36
N SER A 607 -15.73 -8.00 -2.15
CA SER A 607 -16.87 -8.67 -2.78
C SER A 607 -16.68 -10.18 -2.97
N PRO A 608 -16.24 -10.93 -1.94
CA PRO A 608 -15.92 -12.34 -2.06
C PRO A 608 -17.10 -13.15 -2.59
N LYS A 609 -16.81 -14.09 -3.50
CA LYS A 609 -17.81 -15.01 -4.03
C LYS A 609 -18.35 -15.89 -2.90
N LEU A 610 -19.65 -15.79 -2.63
CA LEU A 610 -20.31 -16.67 -1.66
C LEU A 610 -20.52 -18.06 -2.26
N ILE A 611 -19.99 -19.08 -1.60
CA ILE A 611 -20.17 -20.50 -1.90
C ILE A 611 -20.91 -21.15 -0.73
N GLN A 612 -21.90 -21.98 -1.04
CA GLN A 612 -22.65 -22.74 -0.05
C GLN A 612 -22.45 -24.22 -0.33
N VAL A 613 -22.03 -24.96 0.68
CA VAL A 613 -21.61 -26.36 0.54
C VAL A 613 -22.36 -27.19 1.57
N ARG A 614 -22.88 -28.35 1.18
CA ARG A 614 -23.46 -29.31 2.12
C ARG A 614 -22.33 -30.10 2.77
N ALA A 615 -22.44 -30.48 4.03
CA ALA A 615 -21.38 -31.19 4.73
C ALA A 615 -21.00 -32.51 4.03
N LYS A 616 -21.97 -33.20 3.43
CA LYS A 616 -21.74 -34.42 2.62
C LYS A 616 -20.80 -34.21 1.42
N GLU A 617 -20.72 -32.99 0.89
CA GLU A 617 -19.85 -32.61 -0.23
C GLU A 617 -18.41 -32.31 0.23
N VAL A 618 -18.17 -32.29 1.54
CA VAL A 618 -16.87 -32.07 2.17
C VAL A 618 -16.37 -33.34 2.89
N THR A 619 -17.27 -34.27 3.22
CA THR A 619 -16.97 -35.55 3.87
C THR A 619 -16.50 -36.60 2.85
N GLY A 620 -15.23 -37.00 2.91
CA GLY A 620 -14.69 -38.15 2.15
C GLY A 620 -13.53 -37.79 1.21
N LYS A 621 -12.69 -38.79 0.88
CA LYS A 621 -11.54 -38.64 -0.03
C LYS A 621 -11.92 -38.26 -1.47
N GLU A 622 -13.17 -38.48 -1.87
CA GLU A 622 -13.70 -38.19 -3.22
C GLU A 622 -14.59 -36.94 -3.27
N SER A 623 -14.46 -36.02 -2.31
CA SER A 623 -15.27 -34.80 -2.29
C SER A 623 -14.90 -33.88 -3.48
N GLY A 624 -15.88 -33.45 -4.27
CA GLY A 624 -15.65 -32.50 -5.38
C GLY A 624 -15.37 -31.05 -4.95
N PHE A 625 -15.53 -30.72 -3.66
CA PHE A 625 -15.27 -29.37 -3.16
C PHE A 625 -13.88 -29.24 -2.53
N ALA A 626 -13.14 -28.21 -2.94
CA ALA A 626 -11.84 -27.85 -2.36
C ALA A 626 -11.86 -26.41 -1.81
N PHE A 627 -11.43 -26.28 -0.56
CA PHE A 627 -11.11 -24.99 0.02
C PHE A 627 -9.90 -24.38 -0.72
N ARG A 628 -9.81 -23.05 -0.74
CA ARG A 628 -8.72 -22.31 -1.36
C ARG A 628 -8.07 -21.42 -0.32
N PRO A 629 -6.75 -21.13 -0.46
CA PRO A 629 -6.05 -20.23 0.44
C PRO A 629 -6.80 -18.90 0.59
N GLY A 630 -7.11 -18.50 1.82
CA GLY A 630 -7.77 -17.22 2.12
C GLY A 630 -9.30 -17.26 2.10
N ASP A 631 -9.92 -18.45 2.02
CA ASP A 631 -11.38 -18.56 2.19
C ASP A 631 -11.81 -18.09 3.58
N LEU A 632 -12.89 -17.31 3.65
CA LEU A 632 -13.61 -17.06 4.90
C LEU A 632 -14.66 -18.16 5.06
N VAL A 633 -14.55 -19.01 6.08
CA VAL A 633 -15.39 -20.19 6.24
C VAL A 633 -16.33 -20.00 7.43
N TYR A 634 -17.61 -20.26 7.24
CA TYR A 634 -18.62 -20.30 8.29
C TYR A 634 -19.13 -21.72 8.47
N VAL A 635 -18.94 -22.28 9.66
CA VAL A 635 -19.25 -23.66 10.03
C VAL A 635 -20.35 -23.68 11.08
N THR A 636 -21.39 -24.47 10.85
CA THR A 636 -22.45 -24.71 11.85
C THR A 636 -22.14 -25.94 12.71
N ALA A 637 -22.79 -26.06 13.87
CA ALA A 637 -22.69 -27.21 14.77
C ALA A 637 -22.86 -28.56 14.06
N ARG A 638 -23.82 -28.63 13.13
CA ARG A 638 -24.11 -29.84 12.35
C ARG A 638 -22.99 -30.14 11.35
N ALA A 639 -22.46 -29.12 10.69
CA ALA A 639 -21.36 -29.27 9.76
C ALA A 639 -20.06 -29.68 10.47
N ALA A 640 -19.80 -29.13 11.66
CA ALA A 640 -18.60 -29.39 12.44
C ALA A 640 -18.43 -30.87 12.83
N LEU A 641 -19.52 -31.64 12.94
CA LEU A 641 -19.46 -33.10 13.18
C LEU A 641 -18.95 -33.91 11.98
N LEU A 642 -19.06 -33.34 10.79
CA LEU A 642 -18.92 -34.05 9.52
C LEU A 642 -17.61 -33.67 8.81
N ILE A 643 -17.12 -32.47 9.04
CA ILE A 643 -15.95 -31.95 8.34
C ILE A 643 -14.66 -32.57 8.87
N ASP A 644 -13.75 -32.87 7.95
CA ASP A 644 -12.35 -33.17 8.23
C ASP A 644 -11.58 -31.86 8.57
N PRO A 645 -11.11 -31.68 9.81
CA PRO A 645 -10.42 -30.45 10.22
C PRO A 645 -9.16 -30.15 9.41
N ASP A 646 -8.43 -31.18 8.97
CA ASP A 646 -7.16 -31.02 8.26
C ASP A 646 -7.37 -30.31 6.91
N ARG A 647 -8.46 -30.65 6.21
CA ARG A 647 -8.84 -30.00 4.95
C ARG A 647 -9.23 -28.53 5.09
N LEU A 648 -9.69 -28.14 6.28
CA LEU A 648 -10.01 -26.75 6.58
C LEU A 648 -8.75 -25.98 6.98
N ALA A 649 -7.87 -26.64 7.72
CA ALA A 649 -6.62 -26.07 8.20
C ALA A 649 -5.72 -25.64 7.04
N ASP A 650 -5.61 -26.46 6.00
CA ASP A 650 -4.73 -26.21 4.85
C ASP A 650 -5.07 -24.94 4.05
N PHE A 651 -6.30 -24.43 4.13
CA PHE A 651 -6.80 -23.45 3.15
C PHE A 651 -7.58 -22.26 3.73
N ALA A 652 -8.36 -22.44 4.80
CA ALA A 652 -9.19 -21.35 5.32
C ALA A 652 -8.34 -20.21 5.91
N GLY A 653 -8.63 -18.96 5.57
CA GLY A 653 -7.99 -17.80 6.19
C GLY A 653 -8.62 -17.41 7.54
N LEU A 654 -9.94 -17.61 7.65
CA LEU A 654 -10.73 -17.32 8.83
C LEU A 654 -11.88 -18.32 8.93
N VAL A 655 -12.16 -18.81 10.13
CA VAL A 655 -13.19 -19.82 10.41
C VAL A 655 -14.09 -19.33 11.54
N PHE A 656 -15.38 -19.18 11.23
CA PHE A 656 -16.43 -18.94 12.22
C PHE A 656 -17.09 -20.28 12.57
N VAL A 657 -17.10 -20.66 13.83
CA VAL A 657 -17.74 -21.89 14.34
C VAL A 657 -18.95 -21.51 15.18
N ASP A 658 -20.14 -21.71 14.64
CA ASP A 658 -21.42 -21.48 15.31
C ASP A 658 -21.94 -22.79 15.90
N GLY A 659 -21.87 -22.93 17.22
CA GLY A 659 -22.04 -24.21 17.90
C GLY A 659 -20.78 -24.72 18.59
N SER A 660 -19.88 -23.86 19.05
CA SER A 660 -18.61 -24.27 19.67
C SER A 660 -18.78 -25.15 20.92
N ASN A 661 -19.93 -25.10 21.60
CA ASN A 661 -20.26 -25.97 22.75
C ASN A 661 -20.80 -27.35 22.34
N SER A 662 -21.12 -27.57 21.07
CA SER A 662 -21.53 -28.89 20.58
C SER A 662 -20.34 -29.83 20.47
N ARG A 663 -20.55 -31.15 20.58
CA ARG A 663 -19.47 -32.15 20.42
C ARG A 663 -18.66 -31.97 19.14
N GLY A 664 -19.32 -31.63 18.03
CA GLY A 664 -18.64 -31.37 16.75
C GLY A 664 -17.89 -30.05 16.75
N GLY A 665 -18.50 -28.98 17.29
CA GLY A 665 -17.87 -27.67 17.38
C GLY A 665 -16.63 -27.67 18.28
N GLN A 666 -16.69 -28.36 19.43
CA GLN A 666 -15.54 -28.55 20.32
C GLN A 666 -14.41 -29.27 19.59
N LYS A 667 -14.70 -30.44 19.00
CA LYS A 667 -13.72 -31.23 18.27
C LYS A 667 -13.07 -30.45 17.12
N LEU A 668 -13.85 -29.68 16.36
CA LEU A 668 -13.32 -28.85 15.27
C LEU A 668 -12.45 -27.71 15.80
N THR A 669 -12.89 -27.02 16.85
CA THR A 669 -12.12 -25.92 17.47
C THR A 669 -10.80 -26.44 18.02
N GLU A 670 -10.83 -27.56 18.75
CA GLU A 670 -9.65 -28.24 19.28
C GLU A 670 -8.70 -28.67 18.17
N ALA A 671 -9.21 -29.29 17.10
CA ALA A 671 -8.37 -29.73 15.98
C ALA A 671 -7.71 -28.55 15.24
N LEU A 672 -8.46 -27.48 14.98
CA LEU A 672 -7.91 -26.27 14.36
C LEU A 672 -6.86 -25.61 15.25
N MET A 673 -7.07 -25.56 16.57
CA MET A 673 -6.05 -25.05 17.50
C MET A 673 -4.83 -25.97 17.59
N ALA A 674 -5.04 -27.29 17.63
CA ALA A 674 -3.99 -28.30 17.72
C ALA A 674 -3.09 -28.33 16.47
N SER A 675 -3.60 -27.88 15.31
CA SER A 675 -2.79 -27.72 14.10
C SER A 675 -1.62 -26.72 14.28
N GLY A 676 -1.70 -25.82 15.26
CA GLY A 676 -0.75 -24.72 15.43
C GLY A 676 -0.90 -23.62 14.36
N GLU A 677 -1.80 -23.80 13.39
CA GLU A 677 -2.03 -22.85 12.32
C GLU A 677 -3.16 -21.87 12.60
N PHE A 678 -3.95 -22.03 13.66
CA PHE A 678 -5.07 -21.15 13.97
C PHE A 678 -4.98 -20.62 15.40
N ALA A 679 -5.30 -19.33 15.58
CA ALA A 679 -5.55 -18.76 16.91
C ALA A 679 -7.03 -18.44 17.10
N LEU A 680 -7.46 -18.61 18.35
CA LEU A 680 -8.82 -18.39 18.80
C LEU A 680 -9.06 -16.89 19.06
N VAL A 681 -9.43 -16.14 18.03
CA VAL A 681 -9.65 -14.68 18.12
C VAL A 681 -10.80 -14.32 19.07
N LEU A 682 -11.86 -15.13 19.06
CA LEU A 682 -13.01 -14.94 19.93
C LEU A 682 -13.60 -16.29 20.32
N HIS A 683 -13.99 -16.44 21.58
CA HIS A 683 -14.79 -17.56 22.03
C HIS A 683 -15.81 -17.08 23.06
N ASP A 684 -17.08 -17.38 22.83
CA ASP A 684 -18.15 -17.12 23.77
C ASP A 684 -18.90 -18.43 24.03
N CYS A 685 -18.79 -18.90 25.26
CA CYS A 685 -19.48 -20.10 25.74
C CYS A 685 -20.87 -19.77 26.34
N VAL A 686 -21.25 -18.49 26.45
CA VAL A 686 -22.50 -18.03 27.05
C VAL A 686 -23.66 -18.30 26.09
N GLY A 687 -24.28 -19.46 26.28
CA GLY A 687 -25.45 -19.88 25.52
C GLY A 687 -25.44 -21.37 25.24
N ARG A 688 -26.60 -21.91 24.84
CA ARG A 688 -26.79 -23.36 24.67
C ARG A 688 -25.92 -23.95 23.54
N THR A 689 -25.44 -23.13 22.61
CA THR A 689 -24.64 -23.56 21.45
C THR A 689 -23.22 -23.01 21.42
N GLY A 690 -22.95 -21.82 21.98
CA GLY A 690 -21.63 -21.17 21.94
C GLY A 690 -21.17 -20.78 20.53
N TYR A 691 -20.16 -19.93 20.42
CA TYR A 691 -19.50 -19.62 19.14
C TYR A 691 -18.00 -19.33 19.31
N ALA A 692 -17.25 -19.62 18.25
CA ALA A 692 -15.82 -19.33 18.16
C ALA A 692 -15.46 -18.68 16.82
N THR A 693 -14.48 -17.80 16.83
CA THR A 693 -13.81 -17.31 15.63
C THR A 693 -12.35 -17.73 15.72
N LEU A 694 -11.94 -18.61 14.81
CA LEU A 694 -10.56 -19.03 14.67
C LEU A 694 -10.00 -18.38 13.43
N ARG A 695 -8.89 -17.69 13.58
CA ARG A 695 -8.21 -17.11 12.43
C ARG A 695 -6.98 -17.92 12.14
N ARG A 696 -6.77 -18.25 10.88
CA ARG A 696 -5.51 -18.84 10.49
C ARG A 696 -4.43 -17.83 10.82
N LEU A 697 -3.43 -18.30 11.54
CA LEU A 697 -2.17 -17.65 11.77
C LEU A 697 -1.40 -17.59 10.46
N THR A 698 -1.94 -16.80 9.54
CA THR A 698 -1.06 -15.93 8.78
C THR A 698 -0.26 -15.16 9.81
N ARG A 699 1.04 -15.19 9.61
CA ARG A 699 2.07 -14.71 10.54
C ARG A 699 1.77 -13.32 11.14
N GLN A 700 1.00 -12.53 10.40
CA GLN A 700 0.52 -11.19 10.68
C GLN A 700 -0.58 -11.08 11.75
N VAL A 701 -1.55 -12.00 11.82
CA VAL A 701 -2.74 -11.77 12.69
C VAL A 701 -2.63 -12.37 14.08
N ALA A 702 -1.82 -13.43 14.24
CA ALA A 702 -1.40 -13.93 15.56
C ALA A 702 -0.86 -12.79 16.45
N TRP A 703 -0.22 -11.82 15.80
CA TRP A 703 0.49 -10.71 16.42
C TRP A 703 -0.39 -9.46 16.62
N GLN A 704 -1.26 -9.12 15.65
CA GLN A 704 -2.16 -7.96 15.76
C GLN A 704 -3.18 -8.11 16.91
N GLU A 705 -3.55 -9.34 17.28
CA GLU A 705 -4.54 -9.62 18.33
C GLU A 705 -3.91 -9.93 19.70
N GLY A 706 -2.58 -9.77 19.86
CA GLY A 706 -1.89 -9.94 21.15
C GLY A 706 -1.96 -11.36 21.75
N MET A 707 -2.21 -12.38 20.92
CA MET A 707 -2.50 -13.75 21.36
C MET A 707 -1.26 -14.59 21.69
N LEU A 708 -0.06 -14.07 21.46
CA LEU A 708 1.20 -14.66 21.91
C LEU A 708 1.58 -14.00 23.24
N GLY A 709 1.10 -14.57 24.35
CA GLY A 709 1.51 -14.21 25.71
C GLY A 709 2.69 -15.06 26.20
N ASP A 710 3.48 -14.52 27.14
CA ASP A 710 4.75 -15.05 27.67
C ASP A 710 4.69 -16.41 28.43
N ASN A 711 3.61 -17.19 28.35
CA ASN A 711 3.47 -18.42 29.15
C ASN A 711 3.04 -19.64 28.33
N VAL A 712 4.02 -20.35 27.76
CA VAL A 712 3.92 -21.81 27.51
C VAL A 712 5.23 -22.46 27.98
N LYS A 713 5.38 -22.61 29.29
CA LYS A 713 6.23 -23.66 29.88
C LYS A 713 5.29 -24.76 30.40
N HIS A 714 5.59 -26.00 30.02
CA HIS A 714 4.90 -27.26 30.34
C HIS A 714 3.66 -27.62 29.50
N VAL A 715 3.88 -28.39 28.43
CA VAL A 715 3.50 -29.81 28.38
C VAL A 715 4.57 -30.54 27.57
N ALA A 716 5.41 -31.30 28.26
CA ALA A 716 6.26 -32.33 27.67
C ALA A 716 5.54 -33.68 27.84
N THR A 717 5.94 -34.65 26.99
CA THR A 717 5.70 -36.10 27.11
C THR A 717 4.25 -36.59 27.05
N CYS A 718 3.81 -36.96 25.84
CA CYS A 718 3.33 -38.30 25.50
C CYS A 718 3.25 -38.46 23.97
#